data_AF-A0A7C3T8R4-F1
#
_entry.id   AF-A0A7C3T8R4-F1
#
_cell.length_a   1.000
_cell.length_b   1.000
_cell.length_c   1.000
_cell.angle_alpha   90.00
_cell.angle_beta   90.00
_cell.angle_gamma   90.00
#
_symmetry.space_group_name_H-M   'P 1'
#
loop_
_entity.id
_entity.type
_entity.pdbx_description
1 polymer ?
#
loop_
_entity_poly.entity_id
_entity_poly.type
_entity_poly.pdbx_seq_one_letter_code
_entity_poly.pdbx_strand_id
1 'polypeptide(L)'
;MTMSKKVICMILALCLASPLPAAKIILVSENYDVDGNGQQDDQGLEDFLKSLPGHEIDVQRGYWTTLDSAKIAALNAADLIIISRSTNSANYATDATEINQWHSIETPILLTHAYIARNNRCQWVNTTTINNLVGPSMEVLEPTHPIFAGIKLDPGNLLAVVDSTTGTGQTSFIGTLDVGNGKVLAKTGNNAWIVEWEPGKPFYTGSGTPAAKRLLFCCQTQEVGATPQGAFNLTDVGKKVFTNAINYLLGIVADPGVASAPVPKDKATDVPRDVVLAWTAGMYPCTHDVYFGQDPAAVEAASRTNPNGLLVARDQTVTSYDPAGLLEFGQKYYWRVDEVNTSPDKTVHKGPVWGFEVEPYSYAIKPVSATASSSHNASMGPEKTIDGSGLDNQDRHGTDDKTMWLSHATGPKPDWIQYEFDKVYKLEKVLVWNFNQVVEPILGFGAWQVLIQASVDGQTWTDVGTYELDQGLGEPSKPNTVVDLGGAIGKYIRLTINSTWGGMAQSGLSEVRFYQVPIRAFGPTPADGATGVALGTVLDFRPGRDAIGHKLYLGTDRDAVLNGTVSPVTLQDHKVPLAEFGPLYAAKYYWKVDELTDSVTWPGDLWSFDTAQYLVVDDFDSYDNTCNRIYFAWIDSLGPGDKPECGITGIAGNGTGGVVGNDNAPFAERS
;
A
#
# COMPACT_ATOMS: atom_id res chain seq x y z
N MET A 1 22.28 5.95 -41.55
CA MET A 1 23.19 6.61 -40.60
C MET A 1 22.48 7.86 -40.08
N THR A 2 21.70 7.69 -39.02
CA THR A 2 21.08 8.75 -38.23
C THR A 2 20.75 8.10 -36.88
N MET A 3 21.76 8.10 -36.00
CA MET A 3 21.60 7.72 -34.59
C MET A 3 20.63 8.70 -33.94
N SER A 4 19.47 8.21 -33.50
CA SER A 4 18.67 8.90 -32.50
C SER A 4 19.47 8.86 -31.20
N LYS A 5 20.05 10.01 -30.82
CA LYS A 5 20.67 10.21 -29.51
C LYS A 5 19.54 10.20 -28.48
N LYS A 6 19.21 9.03 -27.94
CA LYS A 6 18.51 8.93 -26.66
C LYS A 6 19.47 9.44 -25.60
N VAL A 7 19.18 10.60 -25.03
CA VAL A 7 19.84 11.11 -23.84
C VAL A 7 19.53 10.12 -22.73
N ILE A 8 20.54 9.39 -22.27
CA ILE A 8 20.47 8.58 -21.06
C ILE A 8 20.48 9.60 -19.91
N CYS A 9 19.30 10.07 -19.51
CA CYS A 9 19.12 10.63 -18.19
C CYS A 9 19.23 9.45 -17.23
N MET A 10 20.33 9.43 -16.48
CA MET A 10 20.52 8.52 -15.36
C MET A 10 19.50 8.96 -14.29
N ILE A 11 18.32 8.35 -14.34
CA ILE A 11 17.24 8.57 -13.38
C ILE A 11 17.73 7.97 -12.07
N LEU A 12 18.20 8.83 -11.15
CA LEU A 12 18.20 8.49 -9.74
C LEU A 12 16.73 8.58 -9.28
N ALA A 13 15.96 7.54 -9.58
CA ALA A 13 14.63 7.37 -9.03
C ALA A 13 14.82 7.11 -7.53
N LEU A 14 14.86 8.18 -6.73
CA LEU A 14 14.29 8.11 -5.40
C LEU A 14 12.78 7.95 -5.62
N CYS A 15 12.37 6.70 -5.92
CA CYS A 15 11.02 6.25 -5.69
C CYS A 15 10.80 6.39 -4.19
N LEU A 16 10.30 7.55 -3.76
CA LEU A 16 9.53 7.65 -2.54
C LEU A 16 8.28 6.81 -2.80
N ALA A 17 8.43 5.50 -2.58
CA ALA A 17 7.30 4.61 -2.42
C ALA A 17 6.38 5.28 -1.39
N SER A 18 5.11 5.47 -1.75
CA SER A 18 4.07 5.75 -0.77
C SER A 18 4.28 4.76 0.39
N PRO A 19 4.40 5.22 1.66
CA PRO A 19 4.69 4.31 2.75
C PRO A 19 3.63 3.22 2.76
N LEU A 20 4.07 1.96 2.68
CA LEU A 20 3.23 0.79 2.94
C LEU A 20 2.43 1.04 4.23
N PRO A 21 1.17 0.58 4.36
CA PRO A 21 0.48 0.70 5.63
C PRO A 21 1.32 -0.04 6.69
N ALA A 22 1.75 0.70 7.70
CA ALA A 22 2.60 0.17 8.76
C ALA A 22 1.81 -0.86 9.57
N ALA A 23 2.43 -2.00 9.92
CA ALA A 23 1.82 -2.99 10.79
C ALA A 23 1.64 -2.40 12.19
N LYS A 24 0.44 -2.51 12.77
CA LYS A 24 0.13 -1.94 14.08
C LYS A 24 0.56 -2.90 15.19
N ILE A 25 1.55 -2.48 15.98
CA ILE A 25 2.06 -3.22 17.13
C ILE A 25 1.64 -2.49 18.41
N ILE A 26 0.99 -3.20 19.33
CA ILE A 26 0.71 -2.68 20.68
C ILE A 26 1.80 -3.16 21.64
N LEU A 27 2.50 -2.21 22.27
CA LEU A 27 3.41 -2.50 23.37
C LEU A 27 2.67 -2.36 24.71
N VAL A 28 2.41 -3.50 25.36
CA VAL A 28 1.87 -3.58 26.71
C VAL A 28 3.01 -3.37 27.69
N SER A 29 2.97 -2.25 28.40
CA SER A 29 3.93 -1.85 29.41
C SER A 29 3.26 -0.98 30.48
N GLU A 30 3.86 -0.85 31.65
CA GLU A 30 3.45 0.02 32.76
C GLU A 30 4.45 1.18 32.93
N ASN A 31 4.15 2.09 33.88
CA ASN A 31 5.04 3.20 34.20
C ASN A 31 6.09 2.75 35.23
N TYR A 32 7.21 2.20 34.78
CA TYR A 32 8.37 1.86 35.61
C TYR A 32 9.56 2.75 35.28
N ASP A 33 10.03 3.47 36.28
CA ASP A 33 11.28 4.23 36.33
C ASP A 33 11.92 3.88 37.69
N VAL A 34 12.47 2.67 37.79
CA VAL A 34 12.95 2.13 39.08
C VAL A 34 14.24 2.82 39.52
N ASP A 35 15.05 3.29 38.57
CA ASP A 35 16.29 4.01 38.86
C ASP A 35 16.10 5.52 39.08
N GLY A 36 14.89 6.05 38.80
CA GLY A 36 14.50 7.43 39.08
C GLY A 36 15.14 8.45 38.15
N ASN A 37 15.55 8.03 36.97
CA ASN A 37 16.27 8.88 36.01
C ASN A 37 15.32 9.75 35.14
N GLY A 38 14.01 9.60 35.30
CA GLY A 38 12.98 10.31 34.55
C GLY A 38 12.62 9.68 33.21
N GLN A 39 13.16 8.50 32.89
CA GLN A 39 12.85 7.70 31.72
C GLN A 39 12.25 6.35 32.12
N GLN A 40 11.46 5.78 31.21
CA GLN A 40 10.89 4.46 31.45
C GLN A 40 11.98 3.40 31.24
N ASP A 41 12.02 2.41 32.12
CA ASP A 41 13.11 1.42 32.12
C ASP A 41 13.15 0.58 30.82
N ASP A 42 12.02 0.40 30.14
CA ASP A 42 11.93 -0.28 28.84
C ASP A 42 11.92 0.67 27.62
N GLN A 43 12.29 1.95 27.79
CA GLN A 43 12.35 2.91 26.69
C GLN A 43 13.22 2.40 25.53
N GLY A 44 14.32 1.70 25.82
CA GLY A 44 15.17 1.12 24.77
C GLY A 44 14.48 0.05 23.90
N LEU A 45 13.48 -0.67 24.43
CA LEU A 45 12.66 -1.59 23.65
C LEU A 45 11.69 -0.79 22.76
N GLU A 46 11.04 0.22 23.33
CA GLU A 46 10.14 1.12 22.59
C GLU A 46 10.86 1.80 21.42
N ASP A 47 12.05 2.36 21.66
CA ASP A 47 12.86 3.01 20.64
C ASP A 47 13.31 2.03 19.56
N PHE A 48 13.72 0.82 19.95
CA PHE A 48 14.07 -0.22 19.00
C PHE A 48 12.88 -0.58 18.11
N LEU A 49 11.69 -0.80 18.67
CA LEU A 49 10.50 -1.12 17.89
C LEU A 49 10.12 0.01 16.93
N LYS A 50 10.21 1.27 17.36
CA LYS A 50 9.96 2.44 16.50
C LYS A 50 11.02 2.63 15.41
N SER A 51 12.24 2.12 15.61
CA SER A 51 13.31 2.15 14.60
C SER A 51 13.11 1.12 13.47
N LEU A 52 12.27 0.10 13.68
CA LEU A 52 12.00 -0.90 12.66
C LEU A 52 11.06 -0.31 11.59
N PRO A 53 11.41 -0.40 10.29
CA PRO A 53 10.58 0.15 9.24
C PRO A 53 9.27 -0.62 9.09
N GLY A 54 8.20 0.10 8.71
CA GLY A 54 6.91 -0.52 8.38
C GLY A 54 6.08 -0.95 9.59
N HIS A 55 6.32 -0.39 10.77
CA HIS A 55 5.52 -0.64 11.97
C HIS A 55 5.03 0.67 12.60
N GLU A 56 3.78 0.69 13.08
CA GLU A 56 3.21 1.72 13.92
C GLU A 56 3.16 1.16 15.36
N ILE A 57 3.85 1.83 16.29
CA ILE A 57 3.95 1.36 17.67
C ILE A 57 3.00 2.16 18.57
N ASP A 58 1.97 1.49 19.10
CA ASP A 58 1.03 2.03 20.07
C ASP A 58 1.48 1.66 21.50
N VAL A 59 1.84 2.68 22.29
CA VAL A 59 2.26 2.52 23.68
C VAL A 59 1.33 3.31 24.58
N GLN A 60 0.51 2.60 25.35
CA GLN A 60 -0.39 3.18 26.35
C GLN A 60 -0.08 2.59 27.71
N ARG A 61 0.88 3.22 28.39
CA ARG A 61 1.46 2.68 29.62
C ARG A 61 0.42 2.58 30.74
N GLY A 62 0.29 1.39 31.34
CA GLY A 62 -0.66 1.07 32.39
C GLY A 62 -2.12 0.96 31.94
N TYR A 63 -2.42 1.15 30.65
CA TYR A 63 -3.79 1.09 30.14
C TYR A 63 -4.31 -0.35 29.99
N TRP A 64 -3.43 -1.26 29.56
CA TRP A 64 -3.78 -2.62 29.18
C TRP A 64 -3.88 -3.60 30.35
N THR A 65 -3.61 -3.19 31.58
CA THR A 65 -3.44 -4.06 32.75
C THR A 65 -4.68 -4.89 33.14
N THR A 66 -5.89 -4.35 32.93
CA THR A 66 -7.16 -5.05 33.15
C THR A 66 -8.02 -4.90 31.90
N LEU A 67 -8.48 -6.02 31.35
CA LEU A 67 -9.19 -6.07 30.07
C LEU A 67 -10.70 -5.92 30.24
N ASP A 68 -11.26 -5.01 29.45
CA ASP A 68 -12.69 -4.94 29.17
C ASP A 68 -12.95 -5.26 27.69
N SER A 69 -14.21 -5.28 27.28
CA SER A 69 -14.58 -5.60 25.89
C SER A 69 -14.00 -4.63 24.86
N ALA A 70 -13.81 -3.35 25.21
CA ALA A 70 -13.25 -2.36 24.31
C ALA A 70 -11.74 -2.57 24.14
N LYS A 71 -11.01 -2.85 25.23
CA LYS A 71 -9.58 -3.17 25.18
C LYS A 71 -9.32 -4.48 24.43
N ILE A 72 -10.13 -5.51 24.64
CA ILE A 72 -10.04 -6.76 23.87
C ILE A 72 -10.22 -6.48 22.38
N ALA A 73 -11.23 -5.68 22.00
CA ALA A 73 -11.45 -5.32 20.60
C ALA A 73 -10.26 -4.53 20.02
N ALA A 74 -9.66 -3.61 20.80
CA ALA A 74 -8.49 -2.86 20.37
C ALA A 74 -7.23 -3.73 20.22
N LEU A 75 -7.02 -4.67 21.15
CA LEU A 75 -5.94 -5.66 21.06
C LEU A 75 -6.10 -6.57 19.84
N ASN A 76 -7.33 -7.05 19.57
CA ASN A 76 -7.65 -7.87 18.41
C ASN A 76 -7.58 -7.11 17.07
N ALA A 77 -7.61 -5.78 17.09
CA ALA A 77 -7.45 -4.94 15.91
C ALA A 77 -5.98 -4.63 15.58
N ALA A 78 -5.03 -5.01 16.43
CA ALA A 78 -3.59 -4.91 16.16
C ALA A 78 -3.07 -6.15 15.42
N ASP A 79 -1.94 -6.00 14.75
CA ASP A 79 -1.26 -7.09 14.04
C ASP A 79 -0.35 -7.92 14.97
N LEU A 80 0.18 -7.29 16.03
CA LEU A 80 1.01 -7.95 17.04
C LEU A 80 0.88 -7.24 18.40
N ILE A 81 0.91 -8.03 19.47
CA ILE A 81 1.01 -7.52 20.85
C ILE A 81 2.35 -7.97 21.43
N ILE A 82 3.11 -7.01 21.99
CA ILE A 82 4.36 -7.28 22.71
C ILE A 82 4.14 -6.90 24.17
N ILE A 83 4.36 -7.84 25.10
CA ILE A 83 4.25 -7.59 26.53
C ILE A 83 5.66 -7.45 27.10
N SER A 84 6.01 -6.21 27.49
CA SER A 84 7.30 -5.84 28.06
C SER A 84 7.51 -6.42 29.46
N ARG A 85 8.78 -6.59 29.84
CA ARG A 85 9.16 -6.91 31.23
C ARG A 85 8.65 -5.90 32.24
N SER A 86 8.48 -4.64 31.83
CA SER A 86 7.93 -3.55 32.63
C SER A 86 6.40 -3.68 32.80
N THR A 87 5.91 -4.89 33.05
CA THR A 87 4.49 -5.21 33.32
C THR A 87 4.42 -6.03 34.60
N ASN A 88 3.62 -5.61 35.60
CA ASN A 88 3.57 -6.30 36.87
C ASN A 88 2.91 -7.67 36.74
N SER A 89 3.69 -8.74 36.88
CA SER A 89 3.14 -10.09 36.84
C SER A 89 2.06 -10.33 37.90
N ALA A 90 2.09 -9.64 39.05
CA ALA A 90 1.12 -9.84 40.13
C ALA A 90 -0.33 -9.56 39.71
N ASN A 91 -0.54 -8.74 38.68
CA ASN A 91 -1.86 -8.43 38.13
C ASN A 91 -2.56 -9.68 37.55
N TYR A 92 -1.80 -10.72 37.22
CA TYR A 92 -2.29 -11.96 36.63
C TYR A 92 -2.33 -13.14 37.62
N ALA A 93 -2.30 -12.89 38.94
CA ALA A 93 -2.11 -13.96 39.92
C ALA A 93 -3.42 -14.60 40.44
N THR A 94 -4.53 -13.87 40.46
CA THR A 94 -5.73 -14.27 41.22
C THR A 94 -7.04 -14.17 40.44
N ASP A 95 -7.11 -13.37 39.39
CA ASP A 95 -8.33 -13.18 38.60
C ASP A 95 -8.36 -14.14 37.41
N ALA A 96 -9.12 -15.22 37.54
CA ALA A 96 -9.27 -16.21 36.47
C ALA A 96 -10.02 -15.66 35.26
N THR A 97 -10.89 -14.66 35.43
CA THR A 97 -11.59 -14.01 34.32
C THR A 97 -10.60 -13.22 33.48
N GLU A 98 -9.76 -12.39 34.11
CA GLU A 98 -8.72 -11.62 33.44
C GLU A 98 -7.76 -12.54 32.67
N ILE A 99 -7.28 -13.62 33.31
CA ILE A 99 -6.39 -14.60 32.67
C ILE A 99 -7.05 -15.19 31.41
N ASN A 100 -8.32 -15.59 31.50
CA ASN A 100 -9.06 -16.14 30.36
C ASN A 100 -9.28 -15.10 29.25
N GLN A 101 -9.46 -13.81 29.58
CA GLN A 101 -9.55 -12.74 28.59
C GLN A 101 -8.26 -12.60 27.79
N TRP A 102 -7.10 -12.65 28.45
CA TRP A 102 -5.80 -12.67 27.75
C TRP A 102 -5.60 -13.90 26.87
N HIS A 103 -6.12 -15.06 27.30
CA HIS A 103 -6.10 -16.26 26.47
C HIS A 103 -7.00 -16.13 25.23
N SER A 104 -8.11 -15.39 25.32
CA SER A 104 -9.05 -15.18 24.21
C SER A 104 -8.62 -14.19 23.13
N ILE A 105 -7.51 -13.47 23.32
CA ILE A 105 -7.00 -12.52 22.32
C ILE A 105 -6.60 -13.26 21.03
N GLU A 106 -7.18 -12.84 19.91
CA GLU A 106 -7.03 -13.44 18.58
C GLU A 106 -5.81 -12.89 17.81
N THR A 107 -5.15 -11.86 18.36
CA THR A 107 -3.87 -11.36 17.86
C THR A 107 -2.70 -12.16 18.46
N PRO A 108 -1.61 -12.42 17.70
CA PRO A 108 -0.41 -13.03 18.24
C PRO A 108 0.20 -12.23 19.40
N ILE A 109 0.75 -12.92 20.40
CA ILE A 109 1.39 -12.27 21.57
C ILE A 109 2.84 -12.73 21.70
N LEU A 110 3.75 -11.75 21.75
CA LEU A 110 5.15 -11.90 22.12
C LEU A 110 5.35 -11.46 23.58
N LEU A 111 5.66 -12.40 24.47
CA LEU A 111 5.98 -12.11 25.86
C LEU A 111 7.50 -12.07 26.02
N THR A 112 8.05 -10.96 26.51
CA THR A 112 9.51 -10.76 26.57
C THR A 112 10.14 -11.27 27.86
N HIS A 113 9.38 -11.83 28.81
CA HIS A 113 9.91 -12.25 30.09
C HIS A 113 9.16 -13.42 30.74
N ALA A 114 9.86 -14.17 31.59
CA ALA A 114 9.36 -15.43 32.15
C ALA A 114 8.32 -15.28 33.29
N TYR A 115 8.24 -14.12 33.96
CA TYR A 115 7.43 -14.00 35.19
C TYR A 115 5.92 -14.15 34.97
N ILE A 116 5.39 -13.63 33.87
CA ILE A 116 3.95 -13.69 33.54
C ILE A 116 3.55 -15.11 33.10
N ALA A 117 4.45 -15.85 32.44
CA ALA A 117 4.13 -17.16 31.85
C ALA A 117 3.82 -18.28 32.88
N ARG A 118 4.11 -18.08 34.16
CA ARG A 118 3.99 -19.11 35.21
C ARG A 118 2.57 -19.58 35.50
N ASN A 119 2.44 -20.75 36.12
CA ASN A 119 1.15 -21.38 36.46
C ASN A 119 0.35 -20.67 37.56
N ASN A 120 1.02 -19.86 38.38
CA ASN A 120 0.40 -18.98 39.36
C ASN A 120 0.22 -17.55 38.82
N ARG A 121 0.32 -17.38 37.49
CA ARG A 121 0.20 -16.13 36.73
C ARG A 121 -0.69 -16.38 35.50
N CYS A 122 -0.27 -16.03 34.28
CA CYS A 122 -1.04 -16.27 33.05
C CYS A 122 -1.06 -17.73 32.56
N GLN A 123 -0.43 -18.67 33.26
CA GLN A 123 -0.58 -20.12 33.03
C GLN A 123 -0.13 -20.63 31.64
N TRP A 124 0.93 -20.05 31.07
CA TRP A 124 1.54 -20.55 29.83
C TRP A 124 2.46 -21.76 30.08
N VAL A 125 3.08 -21.84 31.26
CA VAL A 125 3.99 -22.94 31.63
C VAL A 125 3.64 -23.45 33.02
N ASN A 126 3.60 -24.77 33.20
CA ASN A 126 3.27 -25.40 34.48
C ASN A 126 4.42 -25.38 35.50
N THR A 127 4.91 -24.19 35.84
CA THR A 127 5.98 -24.02 36.83
C THR A 127 5.84 -22.70 37.59
N THR A 128 6.38 -22.68 38.81
CA THR A 128 6.63 -21.45 39.56
C THR A 128 8.11 -21.03 39.54
N THR A 129 9.00 -21.92 39.07
CA THR A 129 10.45 -21.77 39.11
C THR A 129 10.94 -20.80 38.03
N ILE A 130 11.64 -19.76 38.45
CA ILE A 130 12.35 -18.79 37.60
C ILE A 130 13.81 -18.77 38.01
N ASN A 131 14.69 -18.79 37.02
CA ASN A 131 16.13 -18.66 37.22
C ASN A 131 16.63 -17.37 36.58
N ASN A 132 17.36 -16.56 37.35
CA ASN A 132 17.94 -15.30 36.91
C ASN A 132 19.42 -15.52 36.60
N LEU A 133 19.85 -15.26 35.37
CA LEU A 133 21.20 -15.54 34.90
C LEU A 133 21.85 -14.28 34.32
N VAL A 134 23.14 -14.09 34.57
CA VAL A 134 23.95 -12.99 34.02
C VAL A 134 24.67 -13.47 32.76
N GLY A 135 24.45 -12.80 31.63
CA GLY A 135 25.11 -13.09 30.35
C GLY A 135 25.08 -14.56 29.89
N PRO A 136 23.95 -15.28 29.96
CA PRO A 136 23.89 -16.67 29.52
C PRO A 136 24.07 -16.80 28.00
N SER A 137 24.70 -17.89 27.55
CA SER A 137 24.66 -18.30 26.14
C SER A 137 23.33 -19.00 25.83
N MET A 138 22.76 -18.68 24.68
CA MET A 138 21.57 -19.32 24.12
C MET A 138 21.97 -20.53 23.28
N GLU A 139 21.47 -21.72 23.62
CA GLU A 139 21.57 -22.93 22.79
C GLU A 139 20.33 -23.03 21.90
N VAL A 140 20.54 -22.98 20.58
CA VAL A 140 19.49 -23.10 19.56
C VAL A 140 19.17 -24.56 19.32
N LEU A 141 17.92 -24.95 19.59
CA LEU A 141 17.44 -26.33 19.42
C LEU A 141 16.84 -26.58 18.04
N GLU A 142 16.36 -25.52 17.39
CA GLU A 142 15.69 -25.58 16.08
C GLU A 142 16.37 -24.62 15.08
N PRO A 143 17.60 -24.92 14.61
CA PRO A 143 18.37 -24.01 13.75
C PRO A 143 17.68 -23.59 12.46
N THR A 144 16.76 -24.43 11.95
CA THR A 144 16.01 -24.17 10.71
C THR A 144 14.74 -23.36 10.94
N HIS A 145 14.42 -22.99 12.18
CA HIS A 145 13.25 -22.18 12.49
C HIS A 145 13.43 -20.75 11.95
N PRO A 146 12.40 -20.10 11.37
CA PRO A 146 12.52 -18.77 10.75
C PRO A 146 13.14 -17.69 11.65
N ILE A 147 12.95 -17.78 12.96
CA ILE A 147 13.52 -16.80 13.90
C ILE A 147 15.06 -16.80 13.95
N PHE A 148 15.70 -17.90 13.56
CA PHE A 148 17.17 -18.01 13.48
C PHE A 148 17.72 -17.82 12.07
N ALA A 149 16.87 -17.45 11.11
CA ALA A 149 17.29 -17.25 9.74
C ALA A 149 18.33 -16.11 9.63
N GLY A 150 19.39 -16.33 8.85
CA GLY A 150 20.51 -15.39 8.71
C GLY A 150 21.44 -15.28 9.93
N ILE A 151 21.23 -16.10 10.98
CA ILE A 151 22.06 -16.10 12.19
C ILE A 151 23.14 -17.17 12.08
N LYS A 152 24.41 -16.74 12.19
CA LYS A 152 25.55 -17.66 12.20
C LYS A 152 25.66 -18.34 13.57
N LEU A 153 25.39 -19.64 13.61
CA LEU A 153 25.58 -20.47 14.79
C LEU A 153 27.04 -20.94 14.91
N ASP A 154 27.52 -21.11 16.14
CA ASP A 154 28.79 -21.80 16.40
C ASP A 154 28.61 -23.34 16.31
N PRO A 155 29.68 -24.15 16.38
CA PRO A 155 29.58 -25.61 16.30
C PRO A 155 28.72 -26.28 17.39
N GLY A 156 28.41 -25.57 18.48
CA GLY A 156 27.54 -26.01 19.56
C GLY A 156 26.13 -25.43 19.50
N ASN A 157 25.77 -24.75 18.40
CA ASN A 157 24.53 -23.98 18.25
C ASN A 157 24.36 -22.89 19.31
N LEU A 158 25.46 -22.31 19.82
CA LEU A 158 25.44 -21.29 20.85
C LEU A 158 25.46 -19.88 20.26
N LEU A 159 24.73 -18.97 20.90
CA LEU A 159 24.65 -17.55 20.59
C LEU A 159 24.81 -16.67 21.84
N ALA A 160 25.52 -15.56 21.69
CA ALA A 160 25.58 -14.48 22.70
C ALA A 160 24.46 -13.47 22.41
N VAL A 161 23.30 -13.65 23.03
CA VAL A 161 22.07 -12.89 22.75
C VAL A 161 21.84 -11.75 23.73
N VAL A 162 22.22 -11.93 25.00
CA VAL A 162 22.04 -10.92 26.06
C VAL A 162 23.35 -10.17 26.29
N ASP A 163 23.27 -8.85 26.29
CA ASP A 163 24.32 -7.96 26.76
C ASP A 163 24.27 -7.90 28.29
N SER A 164 25.29 -8.46 28.93
CA SER A 164 25.42 -8.48 30.40
C SER A 164 25.84 -7.14 31.00
N THR A 165 26.15 -6.13 30.17
CA THR A 165 26.53 -4.79 30.64
C THR A 165 25.35 -3.82 30.71
N THR A 166 24.20 -4.17 30.14
CA THR A 166 22.97 -3.38 30.21
C THR A 166 22.24 -3.62 31.54
N GLY A 167 21.95 -2.55 32.27
CA GLY A 167 21.24 -2.59 33.57
C GLY A 167 21.91 -3.54 34.58
N THR A 168 21.16 -4.51 35.12
CA THR A 168 21.70 -5.52 36.04
C THR A 168 22.50 -6.63 35.36
N GLY A 169 22.45 -6.70 34.03
CA GLY A 169 22.98 -7.82 33.24
C GLY A 169 22.23 -9.15 33.45
N GLN A 170 21.20 -9.18 34.29
CA GLN A 170 20.40 -10.38 34.60
C GLN A 170 19.17 -10.48 33.72
N THR A 171 18.91 -11.66 33.18
CA THR A 171 17.65 -12.00 32.50
C THR A 171 16.99 -13.19 33.21
N SER A 172 15.67 -13.21 33.25
CA SER A 172 14.88 -14.26 33.92
C SER A 172 14.36 -15.29 32.93
N PHE A 173 14.54 -16.56 33.27
CA PHE A 173 14.17 -17.70 32.43
C PHE A 173 13.22 -18.66 33.15
N ILE A 174 12.42 -19.37 32.36
CA ILE A 174 11.57 -20.47 32.86
C ILE A 174 12.48 -21.62 33.29
N GLY A 175 12.40 -22.02 34.57
CA GLY A 175 13.31 -23.01 35.17
C GLY A 175 13.04 -24.48 34.80
N THR A 176 12.40 -24.73 33.65
CA THR A 176 12.10 -26.07 33.13
C THR A 176 12.09 -26.06 31.60
N LEU A 177 12.32 -27.22 30.99
CA LEU A 177 12.10 -27.46 29.56
C LEU A 177 10.76 -28.16 29.28
N ASP A 178 10.05 -28.61 30.32
CA ASP A 178 8.67 -29.11 30.19
C ASP A 178 7.69 -27.94 30.10
N VAL A 179 7.31 -27.61 28.87
CA VAL A 179 6.47 -26.47 28.50
C VAL A 179 5.08 -26.88 28.01
N GLY A 180 4.66 -28.12 28.32
CA GLY A 180 3.36 -28.65 27.93
C GLY A 180 3.22 -28.84 26.41
N ASN A 181 2.19 -28.24 25.81
CA ASN A 181 1.95 -28.26 24.37
C ASN A 181 2.81 -27.25 23.58
N GLY A 182 3.73 -26.54 24.25
CA GLY A 182 4.66 -25.63 23.61
C GLY A 182 5.87 -26.34 23.01
N LYS A 183 6.56 -25.66 22.08
CA LYS A 183 7.82 -26.10 21.49
C LYS A 183 8.95 -25.20 21.96
N VAL A 184 9.97 -25.76 22.61
CA VAL A 184 11.18 -25.02 22.99
C VAL A 184 12.09 -24.86 21.77
N LEU A 185 12.29 -23.62 21.33
CA LEU A 185 13.12 -23.27 20.18
C LEU A 185 14.58 -22.99 20.57
N ALA A 186 14.78 -22.45 21.78
CA ALA A 186 16.09 -22.24 22.37
C ALA A 186 16.06 -22.32 23.90
N LYS A 187 17.20 -22.65 24.51
CA LYS A 187 17.36 -22.82 25.96
C LYS A 187 18.70 -22.25 26.46
N THR A 188 18.87 -22.21 27.78
CA THR A 188 20.18 -22.07 28.42
C THR A 188 20.29 -23.00 29.62
N GLY A 189 21.19 -23.98 29.55
CA GLY A 189 21.20 -25.11 30.49
C GLY A 189 19.84 -25.83 30.51
N ASN A 190 19.23 -25.94 31.68
CA ASN A 190 17.89 -26.54 31.87
C ASN A 190 16.74 -25.51 31.87
N ASN A 191 16.98 -24.30 31.37
CA ASN A 191 16.00 -23.22 31.36
C ASN A 191 15.49 -22.96 29.95
N ALA A 192 14.18 -22.91 29.76
CA ALA A 192 13.59 -22.52 28.48
C ALA A 192 13.79 -21.02 28.24
N TRP A 193 14.20 -20.67 27.03
CA TRP A 193 14.49 -19.30 26.62
C TRP A 193 13.45 -18.79 25.63
N ILE A 194 13.35 -19.47 24.48
CA ILE A 194 12.37 -19.17 23.44
C ILE A 194 11.43 -20.35 23.32
N VAL A 195 10.13 -20.10 23.47
CA VAL A 195 9.08 -21.12 23.43
C VAL A 195 7.90 -20.60 22.62
N GLU A 196 7.34 -21.42 21.75
CA GLU A 196 6.12 -21.09 21.01
C GLU A 196 4.97 -22.04 21.33
N TRP A 197 3.74 -21.52 21.24
CA TRP A 197 2.50 -22.30 21.31
C TRP A 197 1.58 -21.93 20.14
N GLU A 198 1.04 -22.96 19.51
CA GLU A 198 -0.01 -22.82 18.49
C GLU A 198 -1.39 -22.60 19.13
N PRO A 199 -2.31 -21.89 18.45
CA PRO A 199 -3.67 -21.73 18.94
C PRO A 199 -4.43 -23.05 19.00
N GLY A 200 -5.48 -23.08 19.83
CA GLY A 200 -6.47 -24.18 19.85
C GLY A 200 -6.07 -25.41 20.68
N LYS A 201 -4.91 -25.40 21.35
CA LYS A 201 -4.55 -26.40 22.38
C LYS A 201 -4.26 -25.71 23.71
N PRO A 202 -4.67 -26.29 24.86
CA PRO A 202 -4.31 -25.72 26.15
C PRO A 202 -2.79 -25.68 26.30
N PHE A 203 -2.23 -24.65 26.93
CA PHE A 203 -0.77 -24.55 27.14
C PHE A 203 -0.18 -25.81 27.80
N TYR A 204 -0.87 -26.36 28.79
CA TYR A 204 -0.61 -27.67 29.40
C TYR A 204 -1.92 -28.25 29.94
N THR A 205 -1.92 -29.51 30.39
CA THR A 205 -3.12 -30.13 30.95
C THR A 205 -3.67 -29.32 32.13
N GLY A 206 -4.87 -28.77 31.99
CA GLY A 206 -5.55 -27.98 33.03
C GLY A 206 -5.33 -26.46 32.96
N SER A 207 -4.59 -25.95 31.98
CA SER A 207 -4.53 -24.51 31.67
C SER A 207 -5.63 -24.08 30.71
N GLY A 208 -5.76 -22.78 30.47
CA GLY A 208 -6.52 -22.24 29.34
C GLY A 208 -5.85 -22.49 27.98
N THR A 209 -6.56 -22.09 26.92
CA THR A 209 -6.20 -22.29 25.50
C THR A 209 -6.00 -20.93 24.83
N PRO A 210 -4.85 -20.65 24.20
CA PRO A 210 -4.66 -19.42 23.46
C PRO A 210 -5.48 -19.43 22.16
N ALA A 211 -6.14 -18.31 21.86
CA ALA A 211 -6.90 -18.11 20.63
C ALA A 211 -6.01 -17.83 19.41
N ALA A 212 -4.78 -17.34 19.62
CA ALA A 212 -3.77 -17.12 18.58
C ALA A 212 -2.37 -17.55 19.01
N LYS A 213 -1.39 -17.47 18.11
CA LYS A 213 0.00 -17.87 18.39
C LYS A 213 0.56 -17.11 19.59
N ARG A 214 1.34 -17.80 20.43
CA ARG A 214 2.04 -17.22 21.58
C ARG A 214 3.53 -17.53 21.48
N LEU A 215 4.36 -16.55 21.73
CA LEU A 215 5.81 -16.73 21.78
C LEU A 215 6.36 -16.09 23.04
N LEU A 216 7.08 -16.87 23.84
CA LEU A 216 7.91 -16.39 24.93
C LEU A 216 9.33 -16.19 24.38
N PHE A 217 9.89 -15.00 24.56
CA PHE A 217 11.29 -14.69 24.27
C PHE A 217 11.88 -14.04 25.52
N CYS A 218 12.59 -14.79 26.35
CA CYS A 218 13.16 -14.23 27.57
C CYS A 218 14.29 -13.21 27.25
N CYS A 219 14.03 -11.94 27.48
CA CYS A 219 14.99 -10.84 27.40
C CYS A 219 14.61 -9.76 28.43
N GLN A 220 15.26 -8.59 28.30
CA GLN A 220 15.15 -7.47 29.21
C GLN A 220 15.67 -7.77 30.64
N THR A 221 16.11 -6.72 31.34
CA THR A 221 16.76 -6.89 32.66
C THR A 221 15.78 -7.25 33.77
N GLN A 222 16.26 -8.03 34.73
CA GLN A 222 15.59 -8.36 35.98
C GLN A 222 15.92 -7.34 37.10
N GLU A 223 15.00 -7.23 38.05
CA GLU A 223 15.11 -6.43 39.29
C GLU A 223 16.18 -6.94 40.26
N VAL A 224 17.19 -6.12 40.53
CA VAL A 224 18.02 -6.19 41.74
C VAL A 224 18.47 -4.79 42.18
N GLY A 225 17.81 -4.21 43.19
CA GLY A 225 18.23 -2.93 43.78
C GLY A 225 17.75 -1.69 42.99
N ALA A 226 18.56 -0.64 42.93
CA ALA A 226 18.23 0.65 42.28
C ALA A 226 18.66 0.69 40.81
N THR A 227 18.28 -0.31 40.03
CA THR A 227 18.68 -0.49 38.63
C THR A 227 17.46 -0.71 37.74
N PRO A 228 17.47 -0.30 36.46
CA PRO A 228 16.32 -0.39 35.59
C PRO A 228 15.68 -1.78 35.47
N GLN A 229 14.36 -1.87 35.66
CA GLN A 229 13.56 -3.05 35.40
C GLN A 229 13.10 -3.09 33.95
N GLY A 230 13.62 -4.03 33.18
CA GLY A 230 13.17 -4.19 31.80
C GLY A 230 14.01 -3.44 30.77
N ALA A 231 15.22 -3.00 31.12
CA ALA A 231 16.15 -2.43 30.16
C ALA A 231 16.41 -3.41 29.01
N PHE A 232 16.36 -2.90 27.78
CA PHE A 232 16.47 -3.70 26.56
C PHE A 232 17.91 -4.17 26.34
N ASN A 233 18.21 -5.38 26.83
CA ASN A 233 19.56 -5.93 26.97
C ASN A 233 19.96 -6.92 25.86
N LEU A 234 19.52 -6.69 24.62
CA LEU A 234 19.89 -7.55 23.49
C LEU A 234 21.16 -7.05 22.79
N THR A 235 22.09 -7.97 22.50
CA THR A 235 23.22 -7.72 21.58
C THR A 235 22.70 -7.50 20.15
N ASP A 236 23.54 -7.07 19.22
CA ASP A 236 23.13 -6.94 17.81
C ASP A 236 22.65 -8.27 17.19
N VAL A 237 23.25 -9.39 17.60
CA VAL A 237 22.77 -10.72 17.22
C VAL A 237 21.40 -10.99 17.85
N GLY A 238 21.23 -10.66 19.13
CA GLY A 238 19.95 -10.80 19.82
C GLY A 238 18.83 -9.97 19.20
N LYS A 239 19.12 -8.71 18.85
CA LYS A 239 18.18 -7.81 18.15
C LYS A 239 17.73 -8.40 16.82
N LYS A 240 18.63 -9.03 16.05
CA LYS A 240 18.27 -9.73 14.80
C LYS A 240 17.33 -10.91 15.04
N VAL A 241 17.63 -11.78 16.01
CA VAL A 241 16.72 -12.91 16.36
C VAL A 241 15.36 -12.37 16.81
N PHE A 242 15.34 -11.28 17.58
CA PHE A 242 14.12 -10.64 18.05
C PHE A 242 13.30 -10.01 16.92
N THR A 243 13.94 -9.32 15.96
CA THR A 243 13.28 -8.85 14.72
C THR A 243 12.71 -10.01 13.91
N ASN A 244 13.46 -11.11 13.75
CA ASN A 244 12.94 -12.29 13.05
C ASN A 244 11.73 -12.90 13.78
N ALA A 245 11.71 -12.87 15.12
CA ALA A 245 10.56 -13.32 15.91
C ALA A 245 9.33 -12.43 15.71
N ILE A 246 9.50 -11.10 15.64
CA ILE A 246 8.43 -10.15 15.29
C ILE A 246 7.88 -10.47 13.89
N ASN A 247 8.76 -10.59 12.88
CA ASN A 247 8.37 -10.90 11.51
C ASN A 247 7.65 -12.25 11.39
N TYR A 248 8.13 -13.27 12.09
CA TYR A 248 7.50 -14.58 12.15
C TYR A 248 6.07 -14.51 12.71
N LEU A 249 5.84 -13.73 13.78
CA LEU A 249 4.51 -13.57 14.37
C LEU A 249 3.56 -12.72 13.50
N LEU A 250 4.09 -11.76 12.74
CA LEU A 250 3.33 -10.98 11.75
C LEU A 250 2.99 -11.79 10.49
N GLY A 251 3.40 -13.06 10.38
CA GLY A 251 3.20 -13.86 9.18
C GLY A 251 4.02 -13.37 7.98
N ILE A 252 5.01 -12.52 8.21
CA ILE A 252 6.01 -12.11 7.23
C ILE A 252 6.96 -13.31 7.08
N VAL A 253 6.53 -14.32 6.31
CA VAL A 253 7.39 -15.44 5.91
C VAL A 253 8.40 -14.91 4.90
N ALA A 254 9.41 -14.19 5.39
CA ALA A 254 10.62 -13.96 4.64
C ALA A 254 11.48 -15.20 4.83
N ASP A 255 11.63 -16.01 3.77
CA ASP A 255 12.97 -16.51 3.54
C ASP A 255 13.84 -15.23 3.38
N PRO A 256 14.82 -14.97 4.26
CA PRO A 256 15.64 -13.78 4.14
C PRO A 256 16.35 -13.69 2.78
N GLY A 257 16.38 -14.79 2.02
CA GLY A 257 16.88 -14.81 0.67
C GLY A 257 15.93 -14.36 -0.41
N VAL A 258 14.62 -14.12 -0.20
CA VAL A 258 13.68 -13.83 -1.31
C VAL A 258 13.26 -12.36 -1.43
N ALA A 259 12.94 -11.94 -2.65
CA ALA A 259 12.38 -10.63 -2.93
C ALA A 259 10.99 -10.46 -2.27
N SER A 260 10.68 -9.23 -1.85
CA SER A 260 9.46 -8.89 -1.13
C SER A 260 8.92 -7.51 -1.53
N ALA A 261 7.76 -7.13 -0.96
CA ALA A 261 7.12 -5.82 -1.16
C ALA A 261 7.08 -5.35 -2.64
N PRO A 262 6.38 -6.10 -3.52
CA PRO A 262 6.31 -5.76 -4.94
C PRO A 262 5.54 -4.46 -5.18
N VAL A 263 5.99 -3.73 -6.20
CA VAL A 263 5.32 -2.58 -6.82
C VAL A 263 5.19 -2.92 -8.31
N PRO A 264 3.98 -2.97 -8.88
CA PRO A 264 2.69 -2.84 -8.20
C PRO A 264 2.48 -3.96 -7.18
N LYS A 265 1.64 -3.69 -6.17
CA LYS A 265 1.30 -4.69 -5.13
C LYS A 265 0.73 -5.95 -5.78
N ASP A 266 0.99 -7.11 -5.19
CA ASP A 266 0.38 -8.36 -5.64
C ASP A 266 -1.16 -8.23 -5.71
N LYS A 267 -1.72 -8.66 -6.84
CA LYS A 267 -3.12 -8.58 -7.25
C LYS A 267 -3.67 -7.16 -7.42
N ALA A 268 -2.81 -6.15 -7.55
CA ALA A 268 -3.24 -4.81 -7.90
C ALA A 268 -4.02 -4.84 -9.23
N THR A 269 -5.09 -4.07 -9.29
CA THR A 269 -5.85 -3.81 -10.52
C THR A 269 -5.69 -2.35 -10.90
N ASP A 270 -6.04 -2.02 -12.14
CA ASP A 270 -5.97 -0.65 -12.63
C ASP A 270 -4.54 -0.07 -12.61
N VAL A 271 -3.56 -0.92 -12.95
CA VAL A 271 -2.15 -0.54 -13.00
C VAL A 271 -1.82 0.12 -14.35
N PRO A 272 -1.12 1.27 -14.38
CA PRO A 272 -0.72 1.91 -15.64
C PRO A 272 0.04 0.96 -16.57
N ARG A 273 -0.21 1.07 -17.87
CA ARG A 273 0.37 0.14 -18.86
C ARG A 273 1.86 0.34 -19.11
N ASP A 274 2.43 1.44 -18.63
CA ASP A 274 3.84 1.81 -18.62
C ASP A 274 4.49 1.57 -17.23
N VAL A 275 3.87 0.74 -16.38
CA VAL A 275 4.35 0.49 -15.01
C VAL A 275 5.79 -0.03 -14.98
N VAL A 276 6.61 0.60 -14.15
CA VAL A 276 7.91 0.07 -13.75
C VAL A 276 7.71 -0.84 -12.55
N LEU A 277 8.11 -2.11 -12.68
CA LEU A 277 8.07 -3.07 -11.59
C LEU A 277 9.20 -2.74 -10.61
N ALA A 278 8.96 -2.83 -9.31
CA ALA A 278 9.99 -2.67 -8.28
C ALA A 278 9.73 -3.60 -7.09
N TRP A 279 10.77 -3.90 -6.32
CA TRP A 279 10.67 -4.79 -5.16
C TRP A 279 11.67 -4.37 -4.08
N THR A 280 11.50 -4.94 -2.89
CA THR A 280 12.55 -4.95 -1.86
C THR A 280 13.37 -6.22 -2.02
N ALA A 281 14.69 -6.06 -2.16
CA ALA A 281 15.61 -7.18 -2.28
C ALA A 281 15.60 -8.08 -1.02
N GLY A 282 15.99 -9.34 -1.20
CA GLY A 282 16.32 -10.22 -0.08
C GLY A 282 17.44 -9.64 0.81
N MET A 283 17.50 -10.08 2.07
CA MET A 283 18.48 -9.64 3.08
C MET A 283 19.92 -10.07 2.78
N TYR A 284 20.14 -11.04 1.90
CA TYR A 284 21.49 -11.45 1.48
C TYR A 284 22.02 -10.56 0.35
N PRO A 285 23.34 -10.27 0.28
CA PRO A 285 23.93 -9.61 -0.88
C PRO A 285 23.69 -10.45 -2.14
N CYS A 286 22.84 -9.93 -3.02
CA CYS A 286 22.29 -10.65 -4.16
C CYS A 286 22.32 -9.83 -5.45
N THR A 287 22.15 -10.53 -6.56
CA THR A 287 21.67 -9.98 -7.83
C THR A 287 20.30 -10.57 -8.15
N HIS A 288 19.54 -9.95 -9.01
CA HIS A 288 18.15 -10.29 -9.27
C HIS A 288 17.95 -10.89 -10.66
N ASP A 289 17.24 -12.01 -10.74
CA ASP A 289 16.71 -12.56 -11.98
C ASP A 289 15.21 -12.31 -12.03
N VAL A 290 14.75 -11.59 -13.06
CA VAL A 290 13.35 -11.18 -13.21
C VAL A 290 12.69 -12.04 -14.28
N TYR A 291 11.56 -12.65 -13.91
CA TYR A 291 10.70 -13.42 -14.80
C TYR A 291 9.38 -12.68 -14.99
N PHE A 292 8.90 -12.54 -16.23
CA PHE A 292 7.68 -11.78 -16.54
C PHE A 292 6.88 -12.45 -17.65
N GLY A 293 5.56 -12.61 -17.47
CA GLY A 293 4.68 -13.26 -18.44
C GLY A 293 3.20 -13.13 -18.13
N GLN A 294 2.36 -13.83 -18.89
CA GLN A 294 0.89 -13.78 -18.79
C GLN A 294 0.28 -15.02 -18.11
N ASP A 295 1.06 -16.08 -17.92
CA ASP A 295 0.63 -17.33 -17.28
C ASP A 295 1.36 -17.50 -15.94
N PRO A 296 0.64 -17.50 -14.79
CA PRO A 296 1.27 -17.61 -13.47
C PRO A 296 1.96 -18.96 -13.27
N ALA A 297 1.44 -20.04 -13.84
CA ALA A 297 2.04 -21.37 -13.71
C ALA A 297 3.33 -21.47 -14.53
N ALA A 298 3.38 -20.82 -15.70
CA ALA A 298 4.58 -20.75 -16.50
C ALA A 298 5.69 -19.93 -15.82
N VAL A 299 5.32 -18.79 -15.22
CA VAL A 299 6.25 -17.96 -14.43
C VAL A 299 6.78 -18.74 -13.22
N GLU A 300 5.91 -19.46 -12.49
CA GLU A 300 6.32 -20.31 -11.38
C GLU A 300 7.29 -21.43 -11.81
N ALA A 301 7.04 -22.08 -12.95
CA ALA A 301 7.85 -23.18 -13.43
C ALA A 301 9.22 -22.74 -14.01
N ALA A 302 9.35 -21.49 -14.46
CA ALA A 302 10.57 -20.98 -15.09
C ALA A 302 11.79 -21.02 -14.16
N SER A 303 12.98 -21.16 -14.74
CA SER A 303 14.27 -21.09 -14.03
C SER A 303 15.38 -20.61 -14.95
N ARG A 304 16.58 -20.34 -14.41
CA ARG A 304 17.77 -19.99 -15.22
C ARG A 304 18.08 -21.00 -16.31
N THR A 305 17.93 -22.28 -16.03
CA THR A 305 18.27 -23.37 -16.96
C THR A 305 17.11 -23.72 -17.90
N ASN A 306 15.88 -23.36 -17.52
CA ASN A 306 14.70 -23.52 -18.35
C ASN A 306 13.79 -22.28 -18.26
N PRO A 307 14.18 -21.15 -18.89
CA PRO A 307 13.47 -19.88 -18.71
C PRO A 307 12.14 -19.81 -19.46
N ASN A 308 11.87 -20.71 -20.42
CA ASN A 308 10.68 -20.70 -21.27
C ASN A 308 10.38 -19.33 -21.93
N GLY A 309 11.42 -18.52 -22.18
CA GLY A 309 11.28 -17.16 -22.73
C GLY A 309 10.80 -16.09 -21.73
N LEU A 310 10.66 -16.44 -20.44
CA LEU A 310 10.13 -15.55 -19.41
C LEU A 310 11.21 -14.81 -18.61
N LEU A 311 12.47 -15.26 -18.64
CA LEU A 311 13.59 -14.57 -17.99
C LEU A 311 13.92 -13.31 -18.78
N VAL A 312 13.48 -12.17 -18.27
CA VAL A 312 13.58 -10.86 -18.93
C VAL A 312 14.77 -10.03 -18.46
N ALA A 313 15.26 -10.26 -17.25
CA ALA A 313 16.48 -9.68 -16.74
C ALA A 313 17.26 -10.71 -15.92
N ARG A 314 18.59 -10.71 -16.01
CA ARG A 314 19.46 -11.68 -15.34
C ARG A 314 20.61 -10.96 -14.65
N ASP A 315 20.94 -11.42 -13.45
CA ASP A 315 22.04 -10.91 -12.62
C ASP A 315 21.98 -9.37 -12.46
N GLN A 316 20.75 -8.81 -12.38
CA GLN A 316 20.50 -7.38 -12.27
C GLN A 316 20.86 -6.87 -10.87
N THR A 317 21.38 -5.64 -10.76
CA THR A 317 21.78 -5.05 -9.47
C THR A 317 20.79 -4.03 -8.91
N VAL A 318 19.89 -3.52 -9.73
CA VAL A 318 18.83 -2.59 -9.32
C VAL A 318 17.55 -3.36 -9.01
N THR A 319 16.75 -2.86 -8.07
CA THR A 319 15.50 -3.50 -7.62
C THR A 319 14.27 -3.01 -8.39
N SER A 320 14.45 -2.74 -9.69
CA SER A 320 13.40 -2.26 -10.58
C SER A 320 13.54 -2.83 -11.98
N TYR A 321 12.44 -3.14 -12.65
CA TYR A 321 12.40 -3.62 -14.02
C TYR A 321 11.31 -2.90 -14.81
N ASP A 322 11.70 -2.27 -15.91
CA ASP A 322 10.79 -1.61 -16.86
C ASP A 322 10.42 -2.59 -17.99
N PRO A 323 9.17 -3.07 -18.08
CA PRO A 323 8.73 -3.95 -19.15
C PRO A 323 8.95 -3.34 -20.53
N ALA A 324 9.34 -4.18 -21.49
CA ALA A 324 9.59 -3.71 -22.85
C ALA A 324 8.29 -3.28 -23.54
N GLY A 325 8.15 -1.98 -23.79
CA GLY A 325 6.98 -1.41 -24.47
C GLY A 325 5.77 -1.27 -23.54
N LEU A 326 4.63 -0.90 -24.12
CA LEU A 326 3.41 -0.71 -23.35
C LEU A 326 2.68 -2.03 -23.18
N LEU A 327 2.26 -2.34 -21.96
CA LEU A 327 1.44 -3.51 -21.66
C LEU A 327 0.04 -3.37 -22.28
N GLU A 328 -0.63 -4.51 -22.51
CA GLU A 328 -1.98 -4.53 -23.08
C GLU A 328 -3.04 -4.12 -22.05
N PHE A 329 -4.02 -3.31 -22.46
CA PHE A 329 -5.10 -2.86 -21.56
C PHE A 329 -5.93 -4.04 -21.04
N GLY A 330 -6.30 -4.01 -19.75
CA GLY A 330 -7.08 -5.07 -19.10
C GLY A 330 -6.40 -6.44 -19.02
N GLN A 331 -5.15 -6.56 -19.47
CA GLN A 331 -4.42 -7.82 -19.43
C GLN A 331 -3.82 -8.04 -18.04
N LYS A 332 -3.89 -9.30 -17.57
CA LYS A 332 -3.18 -9.74 -16.37
C LYS A 332 -1.76 -10.16 -16.72
N TYR A 333 -0.81 -9.68 -15.94
CA TYR A 333 0.60 -10.10 -16.01
C TYR A 333 1.04 -10.63 -14.66
N TYR A 334 1.99 -11.55 -14.72
CA TYR A 334 2.58 -12.22 -13.57
C TYR A 334 4.10 -12.14 -13.67
N TRP A 335 4.74 -11.99 -12.53
CA TRP A 335 6.17 -11.82 -12.46
C TRP A 335 6.73 -12.36 -11.15
N ARG A 336 8.02 -12.65 -11.18
CA ARG A 336 8.75 -13.20 -10.04
C ARG A 336 10.17 -12.68 -10.09
N VAL A 337 10.74 -12.45 -8.92
CA VAL A 337 12.17 -12.13 -8.79
C VAL A 337 12.85 -13.23 -8.00
N ASP A 338 13.83 -13.86 -8.62
CA ASP A 338 14.72 -14.81 -7.94
C ASP A 338 15.98 -14.07 -7.50
N GLU A 339 16.30 -14.18 -6.22
CA GLU A 339 17.47 -13.56 -5.62
C GLU A 339 18.67 -14.50 -5.68
N VAL A 340 19.81 -13.99 -6.12
CA VAL A 340 20.97 -14.80 -6.45
C VAL A 340 22.13 -14.34 -5.58
N ASN A 341 22.53 -15.17 -4.61
CA ASN A 341 23.63 -14.86 -3.71
C ASN A 341 24.91 -14.50 -4.49
N THR A 342 25.70 -13.60 -3.92
CA THR A 342 27.02 -13.25 -4.45
C THR A 342 28.02 -14.42 -4.31
N SER A 343 29.18 -14.28 -4.96
CA SER A 343 30.25 -15.31 -4.93
C SER A 343 30.75 -15.57 -3.51
N PRO A 344 31.07 -16.83 -3.11
CA PRO A 344 31.15 -18.04 -3.95
C PRO A 344 29.88 -18.90 -3.95
N ASP A 345 28.88 -18.57 -3.12
CA ASP A 345 27.70 -19.40 -2.88
C ASP A 345 26.80 -19.51 -4.12
N LYS A 346 26.49 -18.37 -4.78
CA LYS A 346 25.69 -18.32 -6.02
C LYS A 346 24.33 -19.05 -5.96
N THR A 347 23.87 -19.40 -4.76
CA THR A 347 22.55 -19.97 -4.50
C THR A 347 21.45 -19.04 -5.01
N VAL A 348 20.44 -19.63 -5.66
CA VAL A 348 19.27 -18.94 -6.19
C VAL A 348 18.09 -19.20 -5.26
N HIS A 349 17.57 -18.15 -4.65
CA HIS A 349 16.36 -18.15 -3.84
C HIS A 349 15.20 -17.76 -4.74
N LYS A 350 14.33 -18.72 -5.03
CA LYS A 350 13.16 -18.49 -5.87
C LYS A 350 12.15 -17.61 -5.11
N GLY A 351 11.75 -16.49 -5.70
CA GLY A 351 10.76 -15.60 -5.10
C GLY A 351 9.32 -16.07 -5.24
N PRO A 352 8.36 -15.40 -4.59
CA PRO A 352 6.94 -15.61 -4.84
C PRO A 352 6.50 -15.06 -6.20
N VAL A 353 5.50 -15.68 -6.82
CA VAL A 353 4.85 -15.13 -8.04
C VAL A 353 3.85 -14.06 -7.64
N TRP A 354 4.04 -12.86 -8.17
CA TRP A 354 3.14 -11.73 -8.05
C TRP A 354 2.36 -11.52 -9.35
N GLY A 355 1.16 -10.96 -9.24
CA GLY A 355 0.35 -10.61 -10.41
C GLY A 355 -0.26 -9.22 -10.31
N PHE A 356 -0.60 -8.62 -11.45
CA PHE A 356 -1.39 -7.40 -11.52
C PHE A 356 -2.24 -7.37 -12.79
N GLU A 357 -3.28 -6.54 -12.79
CA GLU A 357 -4.14 -6.27 -13.94
C GLU A 357 -3.91 -4.84 -14.42
N VAL A 358 -3.53 -4.71 -15.69
CA VAL A 358 -3.32 -3.43 -16.35
C VAL A 358 -4.66 -2.70 -16.44
N GLU A 359 -4.63 -1.37 -16.32
CA GLU A 359 -5.79 -0.51 -16.46
C GLU A 359 -6.64 -0.85 -17.70
N PRO A 360 -7.97 -0.70 -17.61
CA PRO A 360 -8.82 -0.98 -18.75
C PRO A 360 -8.67 0.12 -19.81
N TYR A 361 -9.01 -0.23 -21.06
CA TYR A 361 -9.03 0.74 -22.15
C TYR A 361 -10.08 1.83 -21.91
N SER A 362 -11.24 1.45 -21.38
CA SER A 362 -12.39 2.31 -21.07
C SER A 362 -12.90 2.08 -19.64
N TYR A 363 -13.57 3.10 -19.09
CA TYR A 363 -14.09 3.08 -17.73
C TYR A 363 -15.61 3.25 -17.73
N ALA A 364 -16.29 2.56 -16.82
CA ALA A 364 -17.72 2.77 -16.62
C ALA A 364 -17.99 4.21 -16.14
N ILE A 365 -19.03 4.82 -16.68
CA ILE A 365 -19.52 6.12 -16.25
C ILE A 365 -21.00 6.07 -15.93
N LYS A 366 -21.38 6.82 -14.89
CA LYS A 366 -22.76 6.95 -14.46
C LYS A 366 -23.35 8.25 -15.03
N PRO A 367 -24.48 8.20 -15.75
CA PRO A 367 -25.23 9.40 -16.10
C PRO A 367 -25.65 10.19 -14.84
N VAL A 368 -25.64 11.51 -14.92
CA VAL A 368 -26.13 12.40 -13.85
C VAL A 368 -27.64 12.43 -13.77
N SER A 369 -28.33 12.18 -14.89
CA SER A 369 -29.78 12.08 -14.93
C SER A 369 -30.26 11.19 -16.06
N ALA A 370 -31.48 10.65 -15.91
CA ALA A 370 -32.23 10.00 -16.96
C ALA A 370 -33.61 10.65 -17.10
N THR A 371 -34.05 10.88 -18.32
CA THR A 371 -35.38 11.42 -18.67
C THR A 371 -35.99 10.59 -19.79
N ALA A 372 -37.32 10.56 -19.90
CA ALA A 372 -37.99 9.75 -20.92
C ALA A 372 -39.22 10.45 -21.50
N SER A 373 -39.73 9.93 -22.61
CA SER A 373 -40.96 10.41 -23.25
C SER A 373 -42.17 10.35 -22.32
N SER A 374 -42.21 9.33 -21.45
CA SER A 374 -43.24 9.11 -20.44
C SER A 374 -42.82 8.00 -19.46
N SER A 375 -43.61 7.84 -18.39
CA SER A 375 -43.49 6.73 -17.43
C SER A 375 -44.87 6.18 -17.09
N HIS A 376 -44.97 4.86 -16.90
CA HIS A 376 -46.22 4.19 -16.55
C HIS A 376 -46.80 4.71 -15.23
N ASN A 377 -45.95 4.88 -14.23
CA ASN A 377 -46.27 5.52 -12.96
C ASN A 377 -44.98 6.08 -12.31
N ALA A 378 -45.12 6.75 -11.16
CA ALA A 378 -44.02 7.39 -10.45
C ALA A 378 -42.97 6.41 -9.87
N SER A 379 -43.26 5.11 -9.79
CA SER A 379 -42.32 4.09 -9.30
C SER A 379 -41.54 3.40 -10.42
N MET A 380 -41.89 3.65 -11.69
CA MET A 380 -41.25 3.07 -12.88
C MET A 380 -40.65 4.16 -13.77
N GLY A 381 -39.96 5.11 -13.13
CA GLY A 381 -39.34 6.27 -13.77
C GLY A 381 -38.03 5.91 -14.50
N PRO A 382 -37.56 6.78 -15.41
CA PRO A 382 -36.31 6.55 -16.15
C PRO A 382 -35.08 6.44 -15.25
N GLU A 383 -35.07 7.06 -14.08
CA GLU A 383 -33.98 6.99 -13.10
C GLU A 383 -33.68 5.56 -12.64
N LYS A 384 -34.65 4.64 -12.76
CA LYS A 384 -34.48 3.21 -12.44
C LYS A 384 -33.43 2.53 -13.29
N THR A 385 -33.16 3.06 -14.48
CA THR A 385 -32.18 2.47 -15.40
C THR A 385 -30.72 2.79 -15.07
N ILE A 386 -30.48 3.64 -14.06
CA ILE A 386 -29.13 4.10 -13.66
C ILE A 386 -28.96 4.17 -12.14
N ASP A 387 -29.98 3.82 -11.35
CA ASP A 387 -29.93 3.87 -9.89
C ASP A 387 -29.43 2.57 -9.27
N GLY A 388 -29.31 1.48 -10.06
CA GLY A 388 -28.85 0.17 -9.61
C GLY A 388 -29.82 -0.54 -8.68
N SER A 389 -31.06 -0.05 -8.52
CA SER A 389 -32.02 -0.56 -7.53
C SER A 389 -32.44 -2.01 -7.79
N GLY A 390 -32.30 -2.51 -9.02
CA GLY A 390 -32.60 -3.90 -9.36
C GLY A 390 -31.39 -4.82 -9.43
N LEU A 391 -30.16 -4.33 -9.20
CA LEU A 391 -28.93 -5.13 -9.29
C LEU A 391 -28.61 -5.85 -7.98
N ASP A 392 -28.23 -7.12 -8.07
CA ASP A 392 -27.70 -7.91 -6.95
C ASP A 392 -26.16 -7.85 -6.85
N ASN A 393 -25.59 -8.52 -5.85
CA ASN A 393 -24.14 -8.58 -5.62
C ASN A 393 -23.37 -9.39 -6.69
N GLN A 394 -24.05 -10.00 -7.66
CA GLN A 394 -23.47 -10.72 -8.79
C GLN A 394 -23.65 -9.97 -10.11
N ASP A 395 -24.06 -8.69 -10.05
CA ASP A 395 -24.31 -7.83 -11.20
C ASP A 395 -25.45 -8.37 -12.11
N ARG A 396 -26.47 -8.98 -11.48
CA ARG A 396 -27.69 -9.42 -12.16
C ARG A 396 -28.84 -8.51 -11.81
N HIS A 397 -29.64 -8.13 -12.80
CA HIS A 397 -30.87 -7.37 -12.56
C HIS A 397 -32.05 -8.32 -12.32
N GLY A 398 -32.81 -8.08 -11.25
CA GLY A 398 -33.99 -8.85 -10.88
C GLY A 398 -35.21 -8.62 -11.78
N THR A 399 -36.38 -9.02 -11.27
CA THR A 399 -37.68 -9.01 -11.98
C THR A 399 -38.73 -8.09 -11.35
N ASP A 400 -38.36 -7.35 -10.29
CA ASP A 400 -39.22 -6.36 -9.64
C ASP A 400 -39.47 -5.18 -10.58
N ASP A 401 -40.72 -4.82 -10.77
CA ASP A 401 -41.13 -3.83 -11.74
C ASP A 401 -40.77 -2.41 -11.31
N LYS A 402 -40.74 -2.16 -10.01
CA LYS A 402 -40.37 -0.86 -9.42
C LYS A 402 -38.89 -0.53 -9.55
N THR A 403 -38.08 -1.46 -10.06
CA THR A 403 -36.66 -1.23 -10.33
C THR A 403 -36.39 -1.09 -11.83
N MET A 404 -37.43 -0.85 -12.65
CA MET A 404 -37.32 -0.73 -14.10
C MET A 404 -38.06 0.51 -14.60
N TRP A 405 -37.65 1.03 -15.75
CA TRP A 405 -38.44 2.01 -16.49
C TRP A 405 -39.44 1.32 -17.40
N LEU A 406 -40.67 1.84 -17.43
CA LEU A 406 -41.71 1.46 -18.40
C LEU A 406 -42.41 2.72 -18.88
N SER A 407 -42.54 2.91 -20.19
CA SER A 407 -43.26 4.04 -20.78
C SER A 407 -44.77 3.96 -20.51
N HIS A 408 -45.47 5.10 -20.65
CA HIS A 408 -46.93 5.13 -20.52
C HIS A 408 -47.61 4.62 -21.81
N ALA A 409 -48.64 3.78 -21.68
CA ALA A 409 -49.31 3.15 -22.83
C ALA A 409 -49.90 4.15 -23.83
N THR A 410 -50.37 5.30 -23.33
CA THR A 410 -50.93 6.40 -24.14
C THR A 410 -50.04 7.66 -24.12
N GLY A 411 -48.76 7.50 -23.75
CA GLY A 411 -47.79 8.60 -23.75
C GLY A 411 -47.38 9.05 -25.16
N PRO A 412 -46.61 10.14 -25.27
CA PRO A 412 -46.05 10.61 -26.54
C PRO A 412 -45.23 9.52 -27.25
N LYS A 413 -45.37 9.42 -28.57
CA LYS A 413 -44.64 8.47 -29.42
C LYS A 413 -43.71 9.19 -30.42
N PRO A 414 -42.57 8.58 -30.81
CA PRO A 414 -42.03 7.31 -30.34
C PRO A 414 -41.59 7.35 -28.86
N ASP A 415 -41.51 6.18 -28.22
CA ASP A 415 -40.94 6.10 -26.87
C ASP A 415 -39.44 6.37 -26.93
N TRP A 416 -38.94 7.15 -25.98
CA TRP A 416 -37.50 7.38 -25.86
C TRP A 416 -37.10 7.52 -24.40
N ILE A 417 -35.84 7.17 -24.13
CA ILE A 417 -35.15 7.45 -22.87
C ILE A 417 -33.81 8.11 -23.18
N GLN A 418 -33.44 9.09 -22.37
CA GLN A 418 -32.28 9.94 -22.56
C GLN A 418 -31.47 10.01 -21.27
N TYR A 419 -30.16 9.93 -21.43
CA TYR A 419 -29.17 10.01 -20.37
C TYR A 419 -28.33 11.28 -20.56
N GLU A 420 -28.09 12.00 -19.47
CA GLU A 420 -27.17 13.15 -19.42
C GLU A 420 -25.94 12.77 -18.59
N PHE A 421 -24.76 13.18 -19.03
CA PHE A 421 -23.51 13.08 -18.30
C PHE A 421 -23.07 14.46 -17.77
N ASP A 422 -22.15 14.48 -16.81
CA ASP A 422 -21.63 15.74 -16.23
C ASP A 422 -20.86 16.58 -17.25
N LYS A 423 -20.20 15.92 -18.20
CA LYS A 423 -19.43 16.54 -19.29
C LYS A 423 -19.50 15.71 -20.57
N VAL A 424 -18.86 16.22 -21.63
CA VAL A 424 -18.73 15.51 -22.91
C VAL A 424 -17.71 14.39 -22.77
N TYR A 425 -18.13 13.17 -23.12
CA TYR A 425 -17.30 11.97 -23.17
C TYR A 425 -17.17 11.41 -24.59
N LYS A 426 -16.14 10.60 -24.81
CA LYS A 426 -16.07 9.64 -25.92
C LYS A 426 -16.56 8.30 -25.43
N LEU A 427 -17.72 7.87 -25.93
CA LEU A 427 -18.42 6.68 -25.44
C LEU A 427 -18.01 5.46 -26.26
N GLU A 428 -17.55 4.41 -25.58
CA GLU A 428 -17.14 3.15 -26.21
C GLU A 428 -18.35 2.24 -26.39
N LYS A 429 -19.05 1.92 -25.29
CA LYS A 429 -20.12 0.93 -25.30
C LYS A 429 -21.16 1.21 -24.23
N VAL A 430 -22.33 0.58 -24.37
CA VAL A 430 -23.36 0.48 -23.34
C VAL A 430 -23.73 -0.98 -23.11
N LEU A 431 -23.72 -1.40 -21.86
CA LEU A 431 -24.32 -2.66 -21.43
C LEU A 431 -25.79 -2.40 -21.14
N VAL A 432 -26.68 -3.27 -21.63
CA VAL A 432 -28.12 -3.13 -21.47
C VAL A 432 -28.68 -4.34 -20.75
N TRP A 433 -29.48 -4.07 -19.71
CA TRP A 433 -30.44 -5.00 -19.17
C TRP A 433 -31.82 -4.56 -19.67
N ASN A 434 -32.39 -5.36 -20.56
CA ASN A 434 -33.72 -5.07 -21.09
C ASN A 434 -34.80 -5.23 -20.00
N PHE A 435 -36.01 -4.75 -20.25
CA PHE A 435 -37.15 -4.93 -19.34
C PHE A 435 -37.30 -6.40 -18.96
N ASN A 436 -37.40 -6.71 -17.66
CA ASN A 436 -37.19 -8.07 -17.17
C ASN A 436 -38.24 -8.56 -16.17
N GLN A 437 -39.47 -8.02 -16.20
CA GLN A 437 -40.56 -8.60 -15.41
C GLN A 437 -40.76 -10.08 -15.79
N VAL A 438 -41.29 -10.88 -14.86
CA VAL A 438 -41.57 -12.33 -15.08
C VAL A 438 -42.45 -12.59 -16.30
N VAL A 439 -43.29 -11.63 -16.69
CA VAL A 439 -44.17 -11.72 -17.87
C VAL A 439 -43.48 -11.36 -19.19
N GLU A 440 -42.25 -10.86 -19.17
CA GLU A 440 -41.52 -10.39 -20.35
C GLU A 440 -41.44 -11.43 -21.48
N PRO A 441 -41.10 -12.71 -21.23
CA PRO A 441 -41.05 -13.71 -22.31
C PRO A 441 -42.38 -13.97 -23.02
N ILE A 442 -43.50 -13.55 -22.42
CA ILE A 442 -44.86 -13.75 -22.95
C ILE A 442 -45.39 -12.46 -23.60
N LEU A 443 -45.18 -11.32 -22.95
CA LEU A 443 -45.77 -10.04 -23.38
C LEU A 443 -44.80 -9.16 -24.19
N GLY A 444 -43.49 -9.25 -23.96
CA GLY A 444 -42.48 -8.54 -24.74
C GLY A 444 -42.56 -7.01 -24.67
N PHE A 445 -42.50 -6.43 -23.46
CA PHE A 445 -42.39 -4.98 -23.28
C PHE A 445 -40.97 -4.46 -23.52
N GLY A 446 -39.97 -5.34 -23.47
CA GLY A 446 -38.58 -5.01 -23.71
C GLY A 446 -38.38 -4.34 -25.07
N ALA A 447 -37.54 -3.32 -25.08
CA ALA A 447 -37.11 -2.64 -26.29
C ALA A 447 -36.44 -3.65 -27.24
N TRP A 448 -36.73 -3.60 -28.54
CA TRP A 448 -36.11 -4.48 -29.54
C TRP A 448 -35.28 -3.67 -30.54
N GLN A 449 -35.89 -2.97 -31.49
CA GLN A 449 -35.15 -2.10 -32.40
C GLN A 449 -35.01 -0.71 -31.80
N VAL A 450 -33.78 -0.30 -31.52
CA VAL A 450 -33.48 0.96 -30.82
C VAL A 450 -32.51 1.80 -31.63
N LEU A 451 -32.94 3.02 -31.99
CA LEU A 451 -32.05 4.05 -32.54
C LEU A 451 -31.31 4.74 -31.39
N ILE A 452 -30.00 4.67 -31.40
CA ILE A 452 -29.13 5.38 -30.45
C ILE A 452 -28.58 6.63 -31.13
N GLN A 453 -28.70 7.76 -30.43
CA GLN A 453 -28.18 9.05 -30.88
C GLN A 453 -27.35 9.70 -29.77
N ALA A 454 -26.32 10.43 -30.15
CA ALA A 454 -25.46 11.21 -29.26
C ALA A 454 -25.62 12.71 -29.51
N SER A 455 -25.43 13.52 -28.47
CA SER A 455 -25.46 14.98 -28.58
C SER A 455 -24.52 15.63 -27.56
N VAL A 456 -23.92 16.76 -27.93
CA VAL A 456 -23.11 17.58 -27.02
C VAL A 456 -23.92 18.67 -26.32
N ASP A 457 -25.06 19.08 -26.89
CA ASP A 457 -25.87 20.23 -26.47
C ASP A 457 -27.32 19.86 -26.08
N GLY A 458 -27.71 18.60 -26.29
CA GLY A 458 -29.07 18.09 -26.06
C GLY A 458 -30.10 18.50 -27.13
N GLN A 459 -29.67 19.24 -28.15
CA GLN A 459 -30.52 19.82 -29.19
C GLN A 459 -30.22 19.23 -30.57
N THR A 460 -28.94 19.17 -30.92
CA THR A 460 -28.44 18.62 -32.18
C THR A 460 -28.01 17.18 -31.94
N TRP A 461 -28.65 16.24 -32.63
CA TRP A 461 -28.45 14.81 -32.44
C TRP A 461 -27.75 14.20 -33.65
N THR A 462 -26.76 13.35 -33.38
CA THR A 462 -26.07 12.55 -34.37
C THR A 462 -26.42 11.08 -34.15
N ASP A 463 -26.83 10.41 -35.22
CA ASP A 463 -27.13 8.99 -35.18
C ASP A 463 -25.84 8.19 -34.94
N VAL A 464 -25.85 7.37 -33.89
CA VAL A 464 -24.80 6.38 -33.63
C VAL A 464 -25.10 5.12 -34.44
N GLY A 465 -26.37 4.69 -34.42
CA GLY A 465 -26.86 3.54 -35.18
C GLY A 465 -28.19 3.01 -34.64
N THR A 466 -28.77 2.06 -35.36
CA THR A 466 -29.94 1.29 -34.91
C THR A 466 -29.49 -0.12 -34.55
N TYR A 467 -29.86 -0.57 -33.36
CA TYR A 467 -29.43 -1.84 -32.79
C TYR A 467 -30.62 -2.69 -32.38
N GLU A 468 -30.43 -4.01 -32.41
CA GLU A 468 -31.38 -4.99 -31.87
C GLU A 468 -30.93 -5.37 -30.47
N LEU A 469 -31.82 -5.18 -29.49
CA LEU A 469 -31.59 -5.57 -28.10
C LEU A 469 -32.26 -6.91 -27.81
N ASP A 470 -31.57 -7.78 -27.07
CA ASP A 470 -32.08 -9.08 -26.68
C ASP A 470 -33.23 -8.94 -25.69
N GLN A 471 -34.19 -9.86 -25.76
CA GLN A 471 -35.35 -9.87 -24.86
C GLN A 471 -34.90 -10.16 -23.42
N GLY A 472 -35.61 -9.59 -22.44
CA GLY A 472 -35.44 -9.98 -21.04
C GLY A 472 -35.90 -11.42 -20.80
N LEU A 473 -35.26 -12.11 -19.86
CA LEU A 473 -35.53 -13.52 -19.57
C LEU A 473 -36.68 -13.74 -18.59
N GLY A 474 -37.10 -12.69 -17.88
CA GLY A 474 -38.08 -12.78 -16.79
C GLY A 474 -37.52 -13.44 -15.52
N GLU A 475 -36.20 -13.45 -15.36
CA GLU A 475 -35.46 -13.98 -14.21
C GLU A 475 -34.15 -13.19 -13.98
N PRO A 476 -33.54 -13.23 -12.79
CA PRO A 476 -32.32 -12.47 -12.50
C PRO A 476 -31.18 -12.77 -13.49
N SER A 477 -30.76 -11.76 -14.27
CA SER A 477 -29.78 -11.94 -15.35
C SER A 477 -28.73 -10.84 -15.41
N LYS A 478 -27.55 -11.20 -15.93
CA LYS A 478 -26.50 -10.27 -16.38
C LYS A 478 -26.99 -9.42 -17.57
N PRO A 479 -26.25 -8.37 -18.01
CA PRO A 479 -26.71 -7.59 -19.16
C PRO A 479 -26.81 -8.53 -20.36
N ASN A 480 -27.95 -8.51 -21.03
CA ASN A 480 -28.23 -9.43 -22.12
C ASN A 480 -27.68 -8.90 -23.45
N THR A 481 -27.46 -7.58 -23.57
CA THR A 481 -26.89 -6.98 -24.79
C THR A 481 -25.74 -6.02 -24.47
N VAL A 482 -24.71 -6.05 -25.33
CA VAL A 482 -23.61 -5.08 -25.35
C VAL A 482 -23.65 -4.34 -26.69
N VAL A 483 -23.80 -3.02 -26.65
CA VAL A 483 -23.83 -2.18 -27.84
C VAL A 483 -22.55 -1.38 -27.93
N ASP A 484 -21.83 -1.52 -29.05
CA ASP A 484 -20.70 -0.66 -29.41
C ASP A 484 -21.22 0.69 -29.92
N LEU A 485 -20.80 1.76 -29.26
CA LEU A 485 -21.17 3.15 -29.56
C LEU A 485 -20.18 3.83 -30.50
N GLY A 486 -19.16 3.11 -31.00
CA GLY A 486 -18.26 3.57 -32.06
C GLY A 486 -17.41 4.79 -31.70
N GLY A 487 -17.22 5.08 -30.42
CA GLY A 487 -16.53 6.29 -29.99
C GLY A 487 -17.37 7.57 -30.11
N ALA A 488 -18.70 7.46 -30.05
CA ALA A 488 -19.61 8.61 -30.11
C ALA A 488 -19.23 9.69 -29.08
N ILE A 489 -19.14 10.94 -29.53
CA ILE A 489 -18.85 12.09 -28.68
C ILE A 489 -20.17 12.71 -28.23
N GLY A 490 -20.41 12.74 -26.91
CA GLY A 490 -21.64 13.31 -26.39
C GLY A 490 -21.63 13.58 -24.89
N LYS A 491 -22.41 14.57 -24.49
CA LYS A 491 -22.88 14.77 -23.11
C LYS A 491 -24.25 14.11 -22.89
N TYR A 492 -24.97 13.83 -23.97
CA TYR A 492 -26.28 13.20 -23.95
C TYR A 492 -26.32 11.98 -24.86
N ILE A 493 -27.01 10.94 -24.41
CA ILE A 493 -27.35 9.76 -25.23
C ILE A 493 -28.86 9.56 -25.18
N ARG A 494 -29.48 9.33 -26.34
CA ARG A 494 -30.91 9.03 -26.45
C ARG A 494 -31.10 7.68 -27.13
N LEU A 495 -31.90 6.83 -26.51
CA LEU A 495 -32.41 5.58 -27.05
C LEU A 495 -33.85 5.83 -27.47
N THR A 496 -34.11 5.85 -28.77
CA THR A 496 -35.47 5.90 -29.33
C THR A 496 -35.91 4.49 -29.67
N ILE A 497 -36.99 4.03 -29.03
CA ILE A 497 -37.49 2.66 -29.18
C ILE A 497 -38.42 2.60 -30.39
N ASN A 498 -37.95 1.99 -31.48
CA ASN A 498 -38.71 1.84 -32.71
C ASN A 498 -39.71 0.68 -32.62
N SER A 499 -39.35 -0.40 -31.91
CA SER A 499 -40.21 -1.56 -31.68
C SER A 499 -39.87 -2.27 -30.37
N THR A 500 -40.82 -3.09 -29.90
CA THR A 500 -40.68 -3.97 -28.73
C THR A 500 -40.86 -5.43 -29.15
N TRP A 501 -40.36 -6.36 -28.34
CA TRP A 501 -40.41 -7.79 -28.65
C TRP A 501 -41.82 -8.35 -28.87
N GLY A 502 -42.81 -7.83 -28.13
CA GLY A 502 -44.21 -8.25 -28.23
C GLY A 502 -45.09 -7.33 -29.07
N GLY A 503 -44.53 -6.28 -29.69
CA GLY A 503 -45.32 -5.25 -30.39
C GLY A 503 -46.20 -4.42 -29.45
N MET A 504 -45.80 -4.32 -28.18
CA MET A 504 -46.52 -3.60 -27.14
C MET A 504 -46.48 -2.08 -27.38
N ALA A 505 -47.57 -1.41 -27.02
CA ALA A 505 -47.65 0.06 -27.02
C ALA A 505 -46.82 0.72 -25.92
N GLN A 506 -46.28 -0.05 -24.98
CA GLN A 506 -45.32 0.39 -23.96
C GLN A 506 -43.97 -0.25 -24.24
N SER A 507 -42.91 0.46 -23.85
CA SER A 507 -41.53 0.01 -23.96
C SER A 507 -40.85 0.16 -22.60
N GLY A 508 -40.00 -0.78 -22.23
CA GLY A 508 -39.26 -0.71 -20.98
C GLY A 508 -37.78 -1.06 -21.12
N LEU A 509 -37.01 -0.66 -20.10
CA LEU A 509 -35.63 -1.06 -19.86
C LEU A 509 -35.41 -1.22 -18.36
N SER A 510 -34.52 -2.14 -17.97
CA SER A 510 -34.20 -2.38 -16.57
C SER A 510 -33.04 -1.52 -16.09
N GLU A 511 -31.88 -1.63 -16.74
CA GLU A 511 -30.64 -0.93 -16.35
C GLU A 511 -29.74 -0.72 -17.58
N VAL A 512 -28.94 0.34 -17.57
CA VAL A 512 -27.87 0.56 -18.55
C VAL A 512 -26.57 0.95 -17.87
N ARG A 513 -25.44 0.54 -18.45
CA ARG A 513 -24.11 0.95 -18.00
C ARG A 513 -23.27 1.42 -19.17
N PHE A 514 -22.92 2.70 -19.18
CA PHE A 514 -22.09 3.30 -20.21
C PHE A 514 -20.61 3.20 -19.88
N TYR A 515 -19.77 3.07 -20.91
CA TYR A 515 -18.32 3.07 -20.80
C TYR A 515 -17.73 4.19 -21.67
N GLN A 516 -16.72 4.88 -21.16
CA GLN A 516 -16.02 5.95 -21.85
C GLN A 516 -14.54 5.65 -22.06
N VAL A 517 -14.02 6.08 -23.20
CA VAL A 517 -12.60 6.11 -23.50
C VAL A 517 -12.03 7.43 -22.97
N PRO A 518 -11.05 7.41 -22.04
CA PRO A 518 -10.42 8.64 -21.57
C PRO A 518 -9.82 9.44 -22.72
N ILE A 519 -10.31 10.65 -22.93
CA ILE A 519 -9.81 11.61 -23.93
C ILE A 519 -9.11 12.82 -23.30
N ARG A 520 -9.07 12.86 -21.96
CA ARG A 520 -8.41 13.89 -21.14
C ARG A 520 -7.43 13.20 -20.21
N ALA A 521 -6.40 13.94 -19.80
CA ALA A 521 -5.51 13.52 -18.74
C ALA A 521 -6.32 13.26 -17.45
N PHE A 522 -5.98 12.20 -16.72
CA PHE A 522 -6.68 11.81 -15.49
C PHE A 522 -5.71 11.16 -14.49
N GLY A 523 -6.16 10.92 -13.25
CA GLY A 523 -5.33 10.27 -12.23
C GLY A 523 -4.00 10.99 -11.94
N PRO A 524 -4.02 12.28 -11.56
CA PRO A 524 -2.80 13.04 -11.31
C PRO A 524 -1.99 12.49 -10.13
N THR A 525 -0.66 12.57 -10.25
CA THR A 525 0.30 12.42 -9.16
C THR A 525 1.17 13.69 -9.12
N PRO A 526 1.26 14.39 -7.98
CA PRO A 526 0.49 14.21 -6.75
C PRO A 526 -1.02 14.20 -6.99
N ALA A 527 -1.75 13.49 -6.12
CA ALA A 527 -3.20 13.48 -6.15
C ALA A 527 -3.76 14.92 -6.06
N ASP A 528 -4.92 15.15 -6.67
CA ASP A 528 -5.56 16.47 -6.58
C ASP A 528 -5.84 16.85 -5.12
N GLY A 529 -5.40 18.04 -4.73
CA GLY A 529 -5.43 18.54 -3.36
C GLY A 529 -4.35 17.98 -2.44
N ALA A 530 -3.33 17.29 -2.96
CA ALA A 530 -2.22 16.77 -2.14
C ALA A 530 -1.52 17.89 -1.36
N THR A 531 -1.06 17.58 -0.15
CA THR A 531 -0.33 18.52 0.71
C THR A 531 1.06 17.97 1.04
N GLY A 532 2.00 18.85 1.40
CA GLY A 532 3.34 18.43 1.77
C GLY A 532 4.17 17.89 0.60
N VAL A 533 3.83 18.26 -0.64
CA VAL A 533 4.52 17.76 -1.83
C VAL A 533 5.98 18.23 -1.82
N ALA A 534 6.91 17.28 -1.88
CA ALA A 534 8.34 17.59 -1.96
C ALA A 534 8.66 18.27 -3.29
N LEU A 535 9.58 19.24 -3.28
CA LEU A 535 9.94 19.98 -4.51
C LEU A 535 10.63 19.08 -5.55
N GLY A 536 11.20 17.95 -5.12
CA GLY A 536 11.77 16.92 -5.99
C GLY A 536 10.75 15.92 -6.55
N THR A 537 9.45 16.08 -6.27
CA THR A 537 8.40 15.22 -6.81
C THR A 537 8.34 15.31 -8.34
N VAL A 538 8.06 14.19 -9.00
CA VAL A 538 7.71 14.14 -10.41
C VAL A 538 6.19 14.26 -10.53
N LEU A 539 5.73 15.25 -11.30
CA LEU A 539 4.33 15.32 -11.73
C LEU A 539 4.09 14.21 -12.75
N ASP A 540 3.04 13.43 -12.56
CA ASP A 540 2.64 12.33 -13.44
C ASP A 540 1.11 12.37 -13.63
N PHE A 541 0.62 11.89 -14.76
CA PHE A 541 -0.80 11.78 -15.07
C PHE A 541 -1.01 10.63 -16.04
N ARG A 542 -2.23 10.09 -16.09
CA ARG A 542 -2.60 9.09 -17.10
C ARG A 542 -3.04 9.80 -18.38
N PRO A 543 -2.40 9.51 -19.52
CA PRO A 543 -2.79 10.07 -20.82
C PRO A 543 -4.20 9.68 -21.26
N GLY A 544 -4.84 10.60 -21.98
CA GLY A 544 -5.95 10.25 -22.87
C GLY A 544 -5.51 9.19 -23.89
N ARG A 545 -6.40 8.24 -24.23
CA ARG A 545 -6.08 7.07 -25.08
C ARG A 545 -5.72 7.43 -26.51
N ASP A 546 -6.25 8.55 -27.01
CA ASP A 546 -5.97 9.05 -28.36
C ASP A 546 -4.87 10.14 -28.37
N ALA A 547 -4.25 10.41 -27.22
CA ALA A 547 -3.30 11.51 -27.10
C ALA A 547 -1.99 11.20 -27.84
N ILE A 548 -1.48 12.22 -28.56
CA ILE A 548 -0.17 12.19 -29.23
C ILE A 548 0.83 13.16 -28.58
N GLY A 549 0.42 13.83 -27.50
CA GLY A 549 1.22 14.78 -26.74
C GLY A 549 0.34 15.60 -25.80
N HIS A 550 0.99 16.41 -24.97
CA HIS A 550 0.33 17.09 -23.86
C HIS A 550 0.74 18.55 -23.78
N LYS A 551 -0.17 19.42 -23.32
CA LYS A 551 0.15 20.78 -22.89
C LYS A 551 -0.12 20.91 -21.41
N LEU A 552 0.94 21.04 -20.62
CA LEU A 552 0.86 21.23 -19.18
C LEU A 552 0.91 22.72 -18.84
N TYR A 553 -0.06 23.16 -18.05
CA TYR A 553 -0.13 24.50 -17.46
C TYR A 553 0.06 24.35 -15.96
N LEU A 554 0.98 25.10 -15.37
CA LEU A 554 1.26 25.09 -13.93
C LEU A 554 1.47 26.53 -13.44
N GLY A 555 0.83 26.88 -12.33
CA GLY A 555 1.00 28.21 -11.74
C GLY A 555 0.30 28.34 -10.39
N THR A 556 0.48 29.48 -9.73
CA THR A 556 -0.15 29.79 -8.44
C THR A 556 -1.48 30.54 -8.59
N ASP A 557 -1.75 31.11 -9.77
CA ASP A 557 -3.04 31.71 -10.12
C ASP A 557 -3.97 30.64 -10.71
N ARG A 558 -4.98 30.28 -9.91
CA ARG A 558 -6.00 29.28 -10.26
C ARG A 558 -6.69 29.58 -11.59
N ASP A 559 -7.14 30.83 -11.76
CA ASP A 559 -7.97 31.19 -12.91
C ASP A 559 -7.11 31.34 -14.17
N ALA A 560 -5.86 31.76 -14.02
CA ALA A 560 -4.91 31.79 -15.13
C ALA A 560 -4.63 30.39 -15.69
N VAL A 561 -4.47 29.39 -14.81
CA VAL A 561 -4.26 27.99 -15.19
C VAL A 561 -5.54 27.38 -15.78
N LEU A 562 -6.69 27.57 -15.14
CA LEU A 562 -7.99 27.07 -15.62
C LEU A 562 -8.29 27.54 -17.04
N ASN A 563 -8.07 28.84 -17.30
CA ASN A 563 -8.32 29.46 -18.60
C ASN A 563 -7.18 29.26 -19.60
N GLY A 564 -6.09 28.57 -19.24
CA GLY A 564 -4.95 28.30 -20.13
C GLY A 564 -4.17 29.56 -20.56
N THR A 565 -4.16 30.59 -19.72
CA THR A 565 -3.44 31.86 -20.00
C THR A 565 -1.99 31.86 -19.51
N VAL A 566 -1.63 30.91 -18.64
CA VAL A 566 -0.23 30.60 -18.32
C VAL A 566 0.43 29.99 -19.56
N SER A 567 1.71 30.29 -19.81
CA SER A 567 2.44 29.68 -20.92
C SER A 567 2.58 28.16 -20.70
N PRO A 568 2.06 27.30 -21.59
CA PRO A 568 2.14 25.86 -21.40
C PRO A 568 3.53 25.31 -21.74
N VAL A 569 3.88 24.22 -21.08
CA VAL A 569 4.97 23.33 -21.48
C VAL A 569 4.39 22.21 -22.34
N THR A 570 4.94 22.01 -23.54
CA THR A 570 4.54 20.90 -24.41
C THR A 570 5.37 19.67 -24.07
N LEU A 571 4.70 18.58 -23.73
CA LEU A 571 5.32 17.32 -23.32
C LEU A 571 5.00 16.22 -24.35
N GLN A 572 5.94 15.30 -24.51
CA GLN A 572 5.73 14.03 -25.23
C GLN A 572 5.53 12.85 -24.28
N ASP A 573 6.03 12.99 -23.05
CA ASP A 573 5.88 12.05 -21.96
C ASP A 573 4.84 12.59 -20.97
N HIS A 574 4.29 11.74 -20.12
CA HIS A 574 3.30 12.10 -19.11
C HIS A 574 3.88 12.34 -17.72
N LYS A 575 5.21 12.36 -17.62
CA LYS A 575 5.98 12.64 -16.41
C LYS A 575 6.84 13.88 -16.59
N VAL A 576 6.85 14.78 -15.60
CA VAL A 576 7.75 15.95 -15.57
C VAL A 576 8.19 16.27 -14.14
N PRO A 577 9.51 16.42 -13.86
CA PRO A 577 9.98 16.85 -12.55
C PRO A 577 9.44 18.22 -12.17
N LEU A 578 8.83 18.35 -10.98
CA LEU A 578 8.31 19.62 -10.49
C LEU A 578 9.41 20.69 -10.39
N ALA A 579 10.63 20.28 -10.07
CA ALA A 579 11.80 21.14 -9.99
C ALA A 579 12.09 21.94 -11.27
N GLU A 580 11.68 21.45 -12.45
CA GLU A 580 11.84 22.17 -13.73
C GLU A 580 11.06 23.50 -13.78
N PHE A 581 10.06 23.64 -12.91
CA PHE A 581 9.23 24.85 -12.81
C PHE A 581 9.69 25.82 -11.71
N GLY A 582 10.79 25.53 -11.01
CA GLY A 582 11.29 26.34 -9.90
C GLY A 582 10.25 26.53 -8.77
N PRO A 583 9.71 25.43 -8.19
CA PRO A 583 8.64 25.51 -7.22
C PRO A 583 9.13 26.12 -5.90
N LEU A 584 8.25 26.79 -5.18
CA LEU A 584 8.53 27.34 -3.85
C LEU A 584 7.98 26.42 -2.76
N TYR A 585 8.63 26.39 -1.59
CA TYR A 585 8.07 25.81 -0.37
C TYR A 585 6.86 26.61 0.11
N ALA A 586 5.97 25.97 0.87
CA ALA A 586 4.77 26.56 1.46
C ALA A 586 3.88 27.32 0.44
N ALA A 587 3.79 26.80 -0.78
CA ALA A 587 3.02 27.41 -1.87
C ALA A 587 1.98 26.45 -2.43
N LYS A 588 0.86 27.03 -2.85
CA LYS A 588 -0.21 26.31 -3.55
C LYS A 588 -0.06 26.45 -5.05
N TYR A 589 -0.03 25.32 -5.75
CA TYR A 589 0.00 25.26 -7.20
C TYR A 589 -1.29 24.68 -7.75
N TYR A 590 -1.68 25.19 -8.91
CA TYR A 590 -2.73 24.66 -9.75
C TYR A 590 -2.13 24.20 -11.06
N TRP A 591 -2.62 23.09 -11.58
CA TRP A 591 -2.15 22.57 -12.85
C TRP A 591 -3.26 21.90 -13.65
N LYS A 592 -3.06 21.84 -14.95
CA LYS A 592 -3.99 21.32 -15.94
C LYS A 592 -3.19 20.74 -17.09
N VAL A 593 -3.67 19.63 -17.65
CA VAL A 593 -3.05 19.02 -18.82
C VAL A 593 -4.08 18.91 -19.93
N ASP A 594 -3.86 19.66 -21.01
CA ASP A 594 -4.66 19.53 -22.22
C ASP A 594 -4.07 18.43 -23.11
N GLU A 595 -4.92 17.50 -23.53
CA GLU A 595 -4.53 16.38 -24.39
C GLU A 595 -4.58 16.79 -25.86
N LEU A 596 -3.49 16.57 -26.58
CA LEU A 596 -3.38 16.86 -28.00
C LEU A 596 -3.69 15.59 -28.81
N THR A 597 -4.53 15.73 -29.83
CA THR A 597 -4.74 14.72 -30.88
C THR A 597 -4.41 15.35 -32.24
N ASP A 598 -4.48 14.57 -33.32
CA ASP A 598 -4.24 15.07 -34.68
C ASP A 598 -5.19 16.21 -35.11
N SER A 599 -6.38 16.30 -34.51
CA SER A 599 -7.45 17.19 -34.98
C SER A 599 -8.07 18.07 -33.90
N VAL A 600 -7.99 17.68 -32.63
CA VAL A 600 -8.64 18.34 -31.50
C VAL A 600 -7.70 18.42 -30.30
N THR A 601 -7.77 19.52 -29.55
CA THR A 601 -7.19 19.62 -28.21
C THR A 601 -8.30 19.45 -27.21
N TRP A 602 -8.18 18.48 -26.31
CA TRP A 602 -9.14 18.21 -25.25
C TRP A 602 -8.69 18.90 -23.97
N PRO A 603 -9.45 19.91 -23.48
CA PRO A 603 -9.09 20.58 -22.24
C PRO A 603 -9.15 19.61 -21.06
N GLY A 604 -8.10 19.59 -20.25
CA GLY A 604 -8.04 18.81 -19.02
C GLY A 604 -8.87 19.39 -17.88
N ASP A 605 -9.06 18.58 -16.85
CA ASP A 605 -9.60 19.05 -15.56
C ASP A 605 -8.50 19.83 -14.79
N LEU A 606 -8.92 20.72 -13.88
CA LEU A 606 -8.00 21.51 -13.05
C LEU A 606 -7.68 20.75 -11.76
N TRP A 607 -6.39 20.59 -11.46
CA TRP A 607 -5.89 19.98 -10.25
C TRP A 607 -5.07 20.97 -9.41
N SER A 608 -4.80 20.63 -8.16
CA SER A 608 -3.99 21.44 -7.25
C SER A 608 -3.14 20.61 -6.29
N PHE A 609 -2.11 21.22 -5.71
CA PHE A 609 -1.35 20.67 -4.59
C PHE A 609 -0.67 21.78 -3.79
N ASP A 610 -0.34 21.49 -2.54
CA ASP A 610 0.43 22.34 -1.64
C ASP A 610 1.83 21.73 -1.41
N THR A 611 2.88 22.52 -1.65
CA THR A 611 4.26 22.08 -1.43
C THR A 611 4.59 21.95 0.05
N ALA A 612 5.61 21.14 0.38
CA ALA A 612 6.15 21.05 1.73
C ALA A 612 6.50 22.44 2.29
N GLN A 613 6.40 22.63 3.61
CA GLN A 613 6.73 23.92 4.23
C GLN A 613 8.23 24.20 4.28
N TYR A 614 9.03 23.13 4.40
CA TYR A 614 10.47 23.17 4.48
C TYR A 614 11.03 21.79 4.10
N LEU A 615 12.33 21.74 3.82
CA LEU A 615 13.08 20.49 3.80
C LEU A 615 13.75 20.32 5.16
N VAL A 616 13.52 19.18 5.81
CA VAL A 616 14.36 18.78 6.93
C VAL A 616 15.63 18.21 6.35
N VAL A 617 16.75 18.87 6.66
CA VAL A 617 18.07 18.31 6.44
C VAL A 617 18.52 17.83 7.81
N ASP A 618 18.62 16.51 7.96
CA ASP A 618 19.24 15.89 9.12
C ASP A 618 20.76 15.80 8.88
N ASP A 619 21.55 15.64 9.94
CA ASP A 619 23.04 15.69 9.94
C ASP A 619 23.69 17.08 10.14
N PHE A 620 22.97 18.07 10.69
CA PHE A 620 23.63 19.32 11.07
C PHE A 620 24.68 19.15 12.17
N ASP A 621 24.52 18.14 13.04
CA ASP A 621 25.40 17.86 14.17
C ASP A 621 26.74 17.19 13.77
N SER A 622 26.86 16.64 12.56
CA SER A 622 28.17 16.15 12.09
C SER A 622 29.10 17.30 11.72
N TYR A 623 28.55 18.47 11.36
CA TYR A 623 29.37 19.61 11.01
C TYR A 623 30.03 20.20 12.25
N ASP A 624 31.29 20.59 12.12
CA ASP A 624 32.06 21.17 13.21
C ASP A 624 32.80 22.44 12.77
N ASN A 625 33.45 23.10 13.72
CA ASN A 625 34.27 24.28 13.45
C ASN A 625 35.67 23.92 12.92
N THR A 626 35.91 22.69 12.46
CA THR A 626 37.21 22.20 11.99
C THR A 626 37.19 21.92 10.48
N CYS A 627 37.50 20.70 10.05
CA CYS A 627 37.56 20.28 8.66
C CYS A 627 36.24 19.69 8.14
N ASN A 628 35.16 19.74 8.94
CA ASN A 628 33.82 19.34 8.53
C ASN A 628 32.82 20.50 8.68
N ARG A 629 33.17 21.72 8.27
CA ARG A 629 32.25 22.86 8.34
C ARG A 629 31.14 22.74 7.29
N ILE A 630 29.94 23.21 7.63
CA ILE A 630 28.77 23.12 6.76
C ILE A 630 28.98 23.70 5.36
N TYR A 631 29.69 24.82 5.21
CA TYR A 631 29.94 25.45 3.90
C TYR A 631 30.98 24.71 3.04
N PHE A 632 31.61 23.64 3.55
CA PHE A 632 32.37 22.70 2.72
C PHE A 632 31.46 21.74 1.94
N ALA A 633 30.29 21.42 2.48
CA ALA A 633 29.28 20.58 1.84
C ALA A 633 28.22 21.41 1.11
N TRP A 634 27.83 22.54 1.70
CA TRP A 634 26.81 23.46 1.19
C TRP A 634 27.48 24.55 0.36
N ILE A 635 27.64 24.27 -0.93
CA ILE A 635 28.28 25.16 -1.90
C ILE A 635 27.38 26.40 -2.13
N ASP A 636 27.60 27.43 -1.34
CA ASP A 636 26.96 28.75 -1.47
C ASP A 636 27.94 29.77 -2.10
N SER A 637 27.39 30.78 -2.77
CA SER A 637 28.05 32.02 -3.20
C SER A 637 29.46 31.89 -3.82
N LEU A 638 30.53 32.12 -3.05
CA LEU A 638 31.93 32.10 -3.51
C LEU A 638 32.57 30.71 -3.37
N GLY A 639 31.96 29.84 -2.56
CA GLY A 639 32.48 28.53 -2.19
C GLY A 639 33.72 28.61 -1.28
N PRO A 640 34.11 27.51 -0.63
CA PRO A 640 35.28 27.49 0.23
C PRO A 640 36.56 27.72 -0.59
N GLY A 641 37.42 28.63 -0.13
CA GLY A 641 38.79 28.75 -0.63
C GLY A 641 39.64 27.54 -0.23
N ASP A 642 40.87 27.46 -0.76
CA ASP A 642 41.81 26.37 -0.46
C ASP A 642 42.03 26.22 1.06
N LYS A 643 41.85 24.99 1.57
CA LYS A 643 42.13 24.59 2.95
C LYS A 643 42.99 23.33 2.96
N PRO A 644 44.31 23.46 2.69
CA PRO A 644 45.23 22.32 2.61
C PRO A 644 45.28 21.48 3.89
N GLU A 645 45.08 22.12 5.05
CA GLU A 645 45.00 21.45 6.36
C GLU A 645 43.84 20.45 6.47
N CYS A 646 42.82 20.59 5.63
CA CYS A 646 41.64 19.73 5.57
C CYS A 646 41.59 18.86 4.31
N GLY A 647 42.62 18.94 3.44
CA GLY A 647 42.62 18.26 2.15
C GLY A 647 41.58 18.81 1.14
N ILE A 648 41.03 20.01 1.40
CA ILE A 648 40.03 20.64 0.53
C ILE A 648 40.74 21.58 -0.44
N THR A 649 40.52 21.33 -1.73
CA THR A 649 40.90 22.24 -2.81
C THR A 649 39.69 23.13 -3.09
N GLY A 650 39.91 24.42 -3.34
CA GLY A 650 38.85 25.42 -3.43
C GLY A 650 37.73 25.00 -4.38
N ILE A 651 36.49 25.10 -3.90
CA ILE A 651 35.30 24.77 -4.67
C ILE A 651 34.66 26.07 -5.12
N ALA A 652 34.40 26.23 -6.41
CA ALA A 652 33.70 27.41 -6.92
C ALA A 652 32.26 27.41 -6.40
N GLY A 653 31.84 28.50 -5.75
CA GLY A 653 30.47 28.66 -5.28
C GLY A 653 29.44 28.85 -6.40
N ASN A 654 28.16 28.93 -6.02
CA ASN A 654 27.04 29.03 -6.96
C ASN A 654 26.75 30.45 -7.48
N GLY A 655 27.56 31.45 -7.14
CA GLY A 655 27.48 32.81 -7.69
C GLY A 655 26.33 33.67 -7.17
N THR A 656 25.64 33.25 -6.10
CA THR A 656 24.47 33.95 -5.55
C THR A 656 24.80 35.16 -4.66
N GLY A 657 26.06 35.36 -4.27
CA GLY A 657 26.49 36.52 -3.46
C GLY A 657 26.16 36.43 -1.96
N GLY A 658 25.67 35.29 -1.46
CA GLY A 658 25.52 35.00 -0.04
C GLY A 658 26.85 34.90 0.72
N VAL A 659 26.83 35.05 2.04
CA VAL A 659 28.00 34.76 2.90
C VAL A 659 27.47 34.05 4.13
N VAL A 660 28.00 32.85 4.42
CA VAL A 660 27.73 32.12 5.66
C VAL A 660 28.76 32.55 6.72
N GLY A 661 28.32 33.37 7.69
CA GLY A 661 29.18 33.90 8.76
C GLY A 661 29.40 35.41 8.65
N ASN A 662 30.16 35.98 9.59
CA ASN A 662 30.48 37.41 9.61
C ASN A 662 31.94 37.63 9.20
N ASP A 663 32.17 38.36 8.12
CA ASP A 663 33.50 38.58 7.54
C ASP A 663 34.38 39.55 8.36
N ASN A 664 33.84 40.17 9.41
CA ASN A 664 34.52 41.21 10.18
C ASN A 664 34.71 40.84 11.66
N ALA A 665 35.98 40.74 12.07
CA ALA A 665 36.42 40.55 13.47
C ALA A 665 36.20 41.82 14.34
N PRO A 666 36.08 41.71 15.70
CA PRO A 666 36.33 40.53 16.54
C PRO A 666 35.06 39.78 17.03
N PHE A 667 35.19 38.46 17.13
CA PHE A 667 34.13 37.52 17.50
C PHE A 667 34.11 37.27 19.02
N ALA A 668 33.12 37.82 19.70
CA ALA A 668 32.75 37.37 21.03
C ALA A 668 31.24 37.17 21.06
N GLU A 669 30.80 35.91 20.91
CA GLU A 669 29.44 35.55 21.34
C GLU A 669 29.45 35.45 22.86
N ARG A 670 28.62 36.26 23.51
CA ARG A 670 28.37 36.13 24.96
C ARG A 670 27.42 34.96 25.16
N SER A 671 27.85 34.04 26.02
CA SER A 671 27.10 32.90 26.57
C SER A 671 25.72 33.27 27.11
#